data_AF-A0A1G3C9M3-F1
#
_entry.id   AF-A0A1G3C9M3-F1
#
_cell.length_a   1.000
_cell.length_b   1.000
_cell.length_c   1.000
_cell.angle_alpha   90.00
_cell.angle_beta   90.00
_cell.angle_gamma   90.00
#
_symmetry.space_group_name_H-M   'P 1'
#
loop_
_entity.id
_entity.type
_entity.pdbx_description
1 polymer ?
#
loop_
_entity_poly.entity_id
_entity_poly.type
_entity_poly.pdbx_seq_one_letter_code
_entity_poly.pdbx_strand_id
1 'polypeptide(L)'
;MNRRLLWRFLQTGFFIVIVSATTFGQINHDLKIKLQPDSHQLEVVDKITLPDVSTRTEPLLFTLHQGLRPEALDKGTILRRNSGAEADRFFSNNPSLQNSNIKMELFEVKLPSGTSQFTLKYAGEIFHPVEEYGEEYARSFSVSPGIISPEGIFLSGSTFWYPHFVNELVTFRMDVELPAGWSSVSQGSRTKHDTSANSRRDVWMIEKPQEEIYLISSEFTEYGQAAGAVEAMAFLRQPDPQLAQKYLDTTAQYLEMYRKLLGQYPYSKFALVENFWETGYGMPSFTLLGSKVIRFPFILHSSYPHEILHNWWGNGVYTDYEKGNWAEGLTTYLADHLIKEQQGAAVEYRRSVLQKYTNYVTANKDKDFPLTEFRSRYSAVTEAVGYGKTMMLFHMLRRQLGDQVFIKSLNQFYRKYKFKVASFDDVATTFNNVTDDPLKPMFEQWVKRGGAPSLQVSQAVAKPKGDGYVLSATVEQTQEAAPYRLKLPIAVHMEGVANAYQTSIDIDTDKYHLDLRFPARPVLLDVDPEFDVFRTLDHNETPPAMSQVFGAEQVLVVLPAAASEPIRLGYSDLANSWQKGRSVQLDIRLDNELAELPADRAVWLFGWENRFRHIIKKALSDYDFVDKEETVYIESTEMRRGQHSIVVMARHPSNSAHALAWLATDNVSAMPGLGRKLPHYNKYSYLGFTGDEPTNVFKGQWPVVNSPMSIVVSQSDEKEVEPTVAKLAPRVALAQLPPVFSEARMLHDIEYLASDELEGRGLGTPGLDKAADYIAKQFSDAGLQPCVDGTDDYFQTWTEEVDMPDREVVTIKNVIGVIPGTNPQWAGQSLVIGAHYDSHGLGWPDCLAGNEGKIHPGADDNASGISVLLEFARLIGKNCQPERTIVFAAFSAEEAGKLGSLHYIRQAKKYPASKTMAMINIDTVGQLGEDALTIFGTHSAREWVHILRGSGYVTGVPIKQSTLDTGNGDEKSFLDAGVPSVHFFSGARDNYHRPTDTADRIDTAGLVKTAAVLKEVVEYLAARPEPLTSTLTGAKDSPAEQKKSLHTKRQVVLGTVPDFAYTGKGVRLDGVMPDTPAVEAGLQEGDVVTRIGDTVIEDLQTFSAVLKALQAGSEITIVFMRDNVELSVTTNVVAR
;
A
#
# COMPACT_ATOMS: atom_id res chain seq x y z
N MET A 1 -13.80 -80.22 -28.57
CA MET A 1 -14.67 -79.87 -29.72
C MET A 1 -14.79 -78.36 -29.77
N ASN A 2 -13.98 -77.73 -30.63
CA ASN A 2 -14.40 -76.92 -31.79
C ASN A 2 -14.85 -75.50 -31.43
N ARG A 3 -14.08 -74.45 -31.78
CA ARG A 3 -13.72 -73.92 -33.12
C ARG A 3 -14.81 -72.99 -33.67
N ARG A 4 -14.33 -71.83 -34.14
CA ARG A 4 -14.87 -70.93 -35.19
C ARG A 4 -15.94 -69.94 -34.71
N LEU A 5 -15.86 -68.62 -34.95
CA LEU A 5 -15.29 -67.82 -36.06
C LEU A 5 -15.05 -66.38 -35.50
N LEU A 6 -13.89 -65.71 -35.62
CA LEU A 6 -13.39 -64.91 -36.77
C LEU A 6 -14.53 -64.07 -37.43
N TRP A 7 -14.49 -62.75 -37.63
CA TRP A 7 -13.43 -61.87 -38.13
C TRP A 7 -13.99 -60.42 -38.15
N ARG A 8 -13.31 -59.44 -37.54
CA ARG A 8 -13.28 -58.00 -37.91
C ARG A 8 -12.65 -57.22 -36.73
N PHE A 9 -11.51 -56.58 -37.00
CA PHE A 9 -10.78 -55.54 -36.24
C PHE A 9 -9.28 -55.86 -36.18
N LEU A 10 -8.61 -55.62 -37.30
CA LEU A 10 -7.16 -55.49 -37.40
C LEU A 10 -6.91 -54.30 -38.33
N GLN A 11 -6.62 -53.13 -37.75
CA GLN A 11 -5.66 -52.12 -38.24
C GLN A 11 -5.87 -50.80 -37.48
N THR A 12 -5.01 -50.54 -36.50
CA THR A 12 -4.43 -49.22 -36.20
C THR A 12 -3.37 -49.45 -35.13
N GLY A 13 -2.11 -49.44 -35.56
CA GLY A 13 -0.95 -49.63 -34.71
C GLY A 13 -0.76 -48.44 -33.78
N PHE A 14 -0.64 -48.72 -32.49
CA PHE A 14 -0.12 -47.79 -31.49
C PHE A 14 1.35 -47.49 -31.80
N PHE A 15 1.65 -46.26 -32.21
CA PHE A 15 2.99 -45.71 -32.05
C PHE A 15 3.12 -45.26 -30.59
N ILE A 16 3.87 -46.01 -29.79
CA ILE A 16 4.33 -45.58 -28.47
C ILE A 16 5.44 -44.56 -28.71
N VAL A 17 5.12 -43.28 -28.57
CA VAL A 17 6.13 -42.22 -28.44
C VAL A 17 6.66 -42.30 -27.02
N ILE A 18 7.88 -42.80 -26.88
CA ILE A 18 8.66 -42.65 -25.65
C ILE A 18 9.03 -41.17 -25.57
N VAL A 19 8.36 -40.41 -24.70
CA VAL A 19 8.74 -39.04 -24.36
C VAL A 19 10.01 -39.11 -23.51
N SER A 20 11.16 -39.00 -24.17
CA SER A 20 12.43 -38.68 -23.52
C SER A 20 12.30 -37.30 -22.88
N ALA A 21 12.85 -37.12 -21.68
CA ALA A 21 12.98 -35.81 -21.03
C ALA A 21 13.55 -34.79 -22.04
N THR A 22 12.77 -33.76 -22.35
CA THR A 22 13.14 -32.68 -23.26
C THR A 22 14.21 -31.83 -22.59
N THR A 23 15.47 -32.04 -22.96
CA THR A 23 16.52 -31.05 -22.73
C THR A 23 16.21 -29.85 -23.63
N PHE A 24 15.79 -28.72 -23.05
CA PHE A 24 15.73 -27.44 -23.77
C PHE A 24 17.10 -27.15 -24.37
N GLY A 25 17.20 -27.09 -25.69
CA GLY A 25 18.39 -26.53 -26.32
C GLY A 25 18.39 -25.01 -26.19
N GLN A 26 19.56 -24.41 -26.47
CA GLN A 26 19.75 -22.97 -26.46
C GLN A 26 20.10 -22.51 -27.88
N ILE A 27 19.24 -21.67 -28.46
CA ILE A 27 19.49 -21.02 -29.74
C ILE A 27 20.02 -19.61 -29.49
N ASN A 28 21.01 -19.19 -30.29
CA ASN A 28 21.54 -17.84 -30.22
C ASN A 28 21.23 -17.07 -31.51
N HIS A 29 20.71 -15.85 -31.36
CA HIS A 29 20.42 -14.92 -32.45
C HIS A 29 21.37 -13.72 -32.39
N ASP A 30 22.06 -13.41 -33.48
CA ASP A 30 22.78 -12.13 -33.65
C ASP A 30 22.07 -11.31 -34.73
N LEU A 31 21.23 -10.40 -34.26
CA LEU A 31 20.23 -9.66 -35.02
C LEU A 31 20.77 -8.28 -35.38
N LYS A 32 20.77 -7.95 -36.68
CA LYS A 32 20.90 -6.57 -37.17
C LYS A 32 19.53 -6.12 -37.67
N ILE A 33 18.98 -5.11 -37.04
CA ILE A 33 17.59 -4.71 -37.21
C ILE A 33 17.55 -3.27 -37.72
N LYS A 34 16.72 -3.04 -38.73
CA LYS A 34 16.33 -1.70 -39.18
C LYS A 34 14.83 -1.54 -39.07
N LEU A 35 14.40 -0.51 -38.36
CA LEU A 35 12.99 -0.19 -38.12
C LEU A 35 12.60 1.11 -38.82
N GLN A 36 11.42 1.12 -39.44
CA GLN A 36 10.85 2.30 -40.09
C GLN A 36 9.40 2.51 -39.59
N PRO A 37 9.21 3.32 -38.53
CA PRO A 37 7.91 3.57 -37.91
C PRO A 37 6.84 4.06 -38.89
N ASP A 38 7.18 5.00 -39.77
CA ASP A 38 6.26 5.65 -40.72
C ASP A 38 5.68 4.70 -41.77
N SER A 39 6.36 3.60 -42.06
CA SER A 39 5.97 2.61 -43.08
C SER A 39 5.63 1.24 -42.50
N HIS A 40 5.63 1.12 -41.16
CA HIS A 40 5.39 -0.12 -40.43
C HIS A 40 6.37 -1.27 -40.81
N GLN A 41 7.54 -0.92 -41.36
CA GLN A 41 8.49 -1.90 -41.90
C GLN A 41 9.54 -2.33 -40.89
N LEU A 42 9.88 -3.62 -40.98
CA LEU A 42 11.00 -4.28 -40.32
C LEU A 42 11.92 -4.90 -41.37
N GLU A 43 13.23 -4.73 -41.22
CA GLU A 43 14.24 -5.53 -41.92
C GLU A 43 15.23 -6.10 -40.89
N VAL A 44 15.49 -7.41 -40.96
CA VAL A 44 16.42 -8.09 -40.08
C VAL A 44 17.38 -8.97 -40.86
N VAL A 45 18.65 -8.94 -40.46
CA VAL A 45 19.64 -9.97 -40.78
C VAL A 45 19.98 -10.69 -39.47
N ASP A 46 19.63 -11.96 -39.39
CA ASP A 46 19.76 -12.80 -38.21
C ASP A 46 20.78 -13.91 -38.46
N LYS A 47 21.86 -13.91 -37.70
CA LYS A 47 22.80 -15.03 -37.66
C LYS A 47 22.43 -15.95 -36.49
N ILE A 48 21.90 -17.11 -36.82
CA ILE A 48 21.35 -18.11 -35.89
C ILE A 48 22.42 -19.17 -35.62
N THR A 49 22.69 -19.42 -34.33
CA THR A 49 23.53 -20.54 -33.86
C THR A 49 22.68 -21.57 -33.14
N LEU A 50 22.83 -22.82 -33.54
CA LEU A 50 22.08 -23.96 -33.01
C LEU A 50 22.87 -24.70 -31.91
N PRO A 51 22.17 -25.39 -30.99
CA PRO A 51 22.82 -26.30 -30.03
C PRO A 51 23.44 -27.53 -30.74
N ASP A 52 24.32 -28.24 -30.02
CA ASP A 52 25.25 -29.27 -30.54
C ASP A 52 24.64 -30.18 -31.64
N VAL A 53 25.29 -30.17 -32.81
CA VAL A 53 24.74 -30.61 -34.09
C VAL A 53 25.22 -32.00 -34.50
N SER A 54 26.03 -32.67 -33.67
CA SER A 54 26.76 -33.88 -34.04
C SER A 54 25.89 -35.09 -34.44
N THR A 55 24.57 -35.02 -34.26
CA THR A 55 23.62 -36.12 -34.52
C THR A 55 22.38 -35.73 -35.35
N ARG A 56 22.25 -34.49 -35.86
CA ARG A 56 21.00 -34.05 -36.53
C ARG A 56 20.92 -34.55 -37.98
N THR A 57 19.96 -35.43 -38.26
CA THR A 57 19.63 -35.94 -39.60
C THR A 57 18.33 -35.37 -40.20
N GLU A 58 17.52 -34.67 -39.40
CA GLU A 58 16.24 -34.09 -39.82
C GLU A 58 16.33 -32.59 -40.11
N PRO A 59 15.50 -32.06 -41.03
CA PRO A 59 15.42 -30.63 -41.29
C PRO A 59 14.81 -29.87 -40.11
N LEU A 60 15.23 -28.63 -39.90
CA LEU A 60 14.77 -27.80 -38.79
C LEU A 60 13.52 -27.04 -39.19
N LEU A 61 12.58 -26.92 -38.26
CA LEU A 61 11.33 -26.22 -38.45
C LEU A 61 11.29 -24.97 -37.58
N PHE A 62 10.86 -23.85 -38.16
CA PHE A 62 10.61 -22.62 -37.40
C PHE A 62 9.37 -21.89 -37.92
N THR A 63 8.74 -21.10 -37.06
CA THR A 63 7.64 -20.20 -37.41
C THR A 63 8.12 -18.76 -37.50
N LEU A 64 7.49 -17.99 -38.39
CA LEU A 64 7.72 -16.56 -38.56
C LEU A 64 6.39 -15.86 -38.92
N HIS A 65 6.25 -14.60 -38.53
CA HIS A 65 5.10 -13.75 -38.87
C HIS A 65 4.81 -13.77 -40.39
N GLN A 66 3.54 -13.93 -40.78
CA GLN A 66 3.14 -14.00 -42.19
C GLN A 66 3.45 -12.72 -42.98
N GLY A 67 3.64 -11.57 -42.32
CA GLY A 67 4.07 -10.33 -42.97
C GLY A 67 5.54 -10.34 -43.40
N LEU A 68 6.37 -11.26 -42.87
CA LEU A 68 7.81 -11.30 -43.11
C LEU A 68 8.18 -12.33 -44.19
N ARG A 69 9.19 -12.02 -44.99
CA ARG A 69 9.67 -12.89 -46.08
C ARG A 69 11.12 -13.30 -45.84
N PRO A 70 11.38 -14.55 -45.38
CA PRO A 70 12.74 -14.99 -45.12
C PRO A 70 13.45 -15.52 -46.37
N GLU A 71 14.74 -15.21 -46.46
CA GLU A 71 15.71 -15.77 -47.40
C GLU A 71 16.96 -16.25 -46.66
N ALA A 72 17.54 -17.37 -47.09
CA ALA A 72 18.80 -17.88 -46.54
C ALA A 72 19.99 -17.29 -47.30
N LEU A 73 20.97 -16.74 -46.60
CA LEU A 73 22.14 -16.10 -47.22
C LEU A 73 23.33 -17.07 -47.42
N ASP A 74 23.39 -18.15 -46.65
CA ASP A 74 24.50 -19.10 -46.72
C ASP A 74 24.41 -20.06 -47.91
N LYS A 75 25.57 -20.35 -48.50
CA LYS A 75 25.67 -21.31 -49.60
C LYS A 75 25.34 -22.72 -49.12
N GLY A 76 24.35 -23.35 -49.76
CA GLY A 76 23.95 -24.74 -49.49
C GLY A 76 22.84 -24.88 -48.45
N THR A 77 22.42 -23.79 -47.80
CA THR A 77 21.22 -23.77 -46.96
C THR A 77 19.99 -23.74 -47.85
N ILE A 78 19.08 -24.70 -47.66
CA ILE A 78 17.83 -24.78 -48.41
C ILE A 78 16.69 -24.40 -47.47
N LEU A 79 16.02 -23.30 -47.78
CA LEU A 79 14.82 -22.83 -47.07
C LEU A 79 13.57 -23.15 -47.90
N ARG A 80 12.56 -23.76 -47.28
CA ARG A 80 11.28 -24.09 -47.91
C ARG A 80 10.13 -23.66 -47.02
N ARG A 81 9.11 -23.05 -47.62
CA ARG A 81 7.83 -22.83 -46.95
C ARG A 81 7.04 -24.14 -46.90
N ASN A 82 6.53 -24.51 -45.74
CA ASN A 82 5.73 -25.72 -45.57
C ASN A 82 4.22 -25.37 -45.62
N SER A 83 3.64 -25.42 -46.82
CA SER A 83 2.26 -24.97 -47.07
C SER A 83 1.16 -25.93 -46.59
N GLY A 84 1.51 -27.12 -46.10
CA GLY A 84 0.55 -28.16 -45.67
C GLY A 84 0.49 -28.42 -44.17
N ALA A 85 1.30 -27.72 -43.37
CA ALA A 85 1.36 -27.89 -41.91
C ALA A 85 0.63 -26.74 -41.21
N GLU A 86 -0.15 -27.06 -40.17
CA GLU A 86 -0.73 -26.06 -39.27
C GLU A 86 0.40 -25.50 -38.38
N ALA A 87 0.82 -24.25 -38.65
CA ALA A 87 1.80 -23.54 -37.83
C ALA A 87 1.37 -23.48 -36.35
N ASP A 88 0.06 -23.47 -36.10
CA ASP A 88 -0.54 -23.44 -34.76
C ASP A 88 -0.27 -24.71 -33.93
N ARG A 89 0.21 -25.80 -34.53
CA ARG A 89 0.57 -27.03 -33.78
C ARG A 89 2.00 -27.01 -33.24
N PHE A 90 2.79 -25.99 -33.58
CA PHE A 90 4.20 -25.86 -33.20
C PHE A 90 4.44 -24.96 -31.97
N PHE A 91 3.38 -24.47 -31.32
CA PHE A 91 3.53 -23.53 -30.20
C PHE A 91 4.13 -24.18 -28.95
N SER A 92 4.93 -23.36 -28.27
CA SER A 92 5.22 -23.54 -26.85
C SER A 92 3.93 -23.44 -26.03
N ASN A 93 3.89 -24.15 -24.90
CA ASN A 93 2.78 -24.05 -23.93
C ASN A 93 2.82 -22.78 -23.08
N ASN A 94 3.69 -21.82 -23.41
CA ASN A 94 3.73 -20.50 -22.80
C ASN A 94 2.51 -19.66 -23.22
N PRO A 95 1.65 -19.23 -22.27
CA PRO A 95 0.48 -18.40 -22.56
C PRO A 95 0.82 -17.07 -23.24
N SER A 96 2.03 -16.52 -23.03
CA SER A 96 2.46 -15.28 -23.69
C SER A 96 2.51 -15.42 -25.21
N LEU A 97 2.72 -16.64 -25.72
CA LEU A 97 2.87 -16.95 -27.14
C LEU A 97 1.58 -17.45 -27.81
N GLN A 98 0.55 -17.83 -27.03
CA GLN A 98 -0.68 -18.46 -27.56
C GLN A 98 -1.82 -17.46 -27.85
N ASN A 99 -1.77 -16.25 -27.28
CA ASN A 99 -2.91 -15.33 -27.26
C ASN A 99 -2.98 -14.35 -28.45
N SER A 100 -2.20 -14.58 -29.51
CA SER A 100 -2.16 -13.70 -30.67
C SER A 100 -3.04 -14.24 -31.81
N ASN A 101 -4.04 -13.49 -32.28
CA ASN A 101 -4.74 -13.72 -33.56
C ASN A 101 -3.82 -13.54 -34.79
N ILE A 102 -2.51 -13.71 -34.63
CA ILE A 102 -1.48 -13.50 -35.63
C ILE A 102 -1.41 -14.71 -36.57
N LYS A 103 -1.39 -14.42 -37.86
CA LYS A 103 -1.10 -15.43 -38.89
C LYS A 103 0.41 -15.62 -39.00
N MET A 104 0.84 -16.87 -38.90
CA MET A 104 2.25 -17.24 -39.08
C MET A 104 2.41 -18.18 -40.27
N GLU A 105 3.67 -18.35 -40.69
CA GLU A 105 4.06 -19.33 -41.69
C GLU A 105 5.13 -20.27 -41.12
N LEU A 106 5.00 -21.56 -41.41
CA LEU A 106 5.99 -22.58 -41.05
C LEU A 106 7.03 -22.73 -42.15
N PHE A 107 8.30 -22.70 -41.76
CA PHE A 107 9.44 -22.87 -42.65
C PHE A 107 10.27 -24.08 -42.25
N GLU A 108 10.79 -24.78 -43.26
CA GLU A 108 11.75 -25.86 -43.15
C GLU A 108 13.11 -25.37 -43.65
N VAL A 109 14.14 -25.46 -42.80
CA VAL A 109 15.52 -25.15 -43.16
C VAL A 109 16.38 -26.40 -43.08
N LYS A 110 17.02 -26.72 -44.21
CA LYS A 110 17.98 -27.82 -44.33
C LYS A 110 19.38 -27.25 -44.45
N LEU A 111 20.25 -27.61 -43.50
CA LEU A 111 21.63 -27.14 -43.42
C LEU A 111 22.62 -28.16 -44.02
N PRO A 112 23.79 -27.72 -44.52
CA PRO A 112 24.88 -28.63 -44.85
C PRO A 112 25.36 -29.40 -43.62
N SER A 113 25.79 -30.65 -43.81
CA SER A 113 26.28 -31.51 -42.71
C SER A 113 27.43 -30.85 -41.95
N GLY A 114 27.38 -30.89 -40.62
CA GLY A 114 28.40 -30.28 -39.73
C GLY A 114 28.24 -28.77 -39.51
N THR A 115 27.20 -28.14 -40.04
CA THR A 115 26.97 -26.69 -39.88
C THR A 115 26.15 -26.41 -38.62
N SER A 116 26.67 -25.56 -37.73
CA SER A 116 25.99 -25.11 -36.50
C SER A 116 25.45 -23.68 -36.57
N GLN A 117 25.75 -22.94 -37.63
CA GLN A 117 25.36 -21.55 -37.82
C GLN A 117 24.82 -21.31 -39.22
N PHE A 118 23.78 -20.50 -39.32
CA PHE A 118 23.27 -20.01 -40.60
C PHE A 118 22.66 -18.61 -40.43
N THR A 119 22.43 -17.94 -41.54
CA THR A 119 22.03 -16.54 -41.63
C THR A 119 20.78 -16.43 -42.45
N LEU A 120 19.75 -15.82 -41.87
CA LEU A 120 18.52 -15.46 -42.54
C LEU A 120 18.46 -13.94 -42.71
N LYS A 121 17.96 -13.49 -43.85
CA LYS A 121 17.46 -12.13 -44.02
C LYS A 121 15.95 -12.19 -44.16
N TYR A 122 15.23 -11.34 -43.44
CA TYR A 122 13.78 -11.23 -43.58
C TYR A 122 13.32 -9.79 -43.42
N ALA A 123 12.31 -9.42 -44.20
CA ALA A 123 11.73 -8.09 -44.15
C ALA A 123 10.23 -8.11 -44.45
N GLY A 124 9.53 -7.07 -44.02
CA GLY A 124 8.11 -6.86 -44.31
C GLY A 124 7.41 -5.98 -43.29
N GLU A 125 6.08 -6.01 -43.34
CA GLU A 125 5.21 -5.17 -42.52
C GLU A 125 4.76 -5.89 -41.24
N ILE A 126 4.74 -5.15 -40.12
CA ILE A 126 4.11 -5.58 -38.87
C ILE A 126 3.28 -4.42 -38.33
N PHE A 127 1.96 -4.53 -38.47
CA PHE A 127 1.02 -3.54 -37.97
C PHE A 127 -0.26 -4.22 -37.47
N HIS A 128 -0.31 -4.48 -36.16
CA HIS A 128 -1.53 -4.91 -35.47
C HIS A 128 -1.98 -3.78 -34.52
N PRO A 129 -2.98 -2.96 -34.90
CA PRO A 129 -3.41 -1.83 -34.10
C PRO A 129 -3.87 -2.28 -32.71
N VAL A 130 -3.83 -1.35 -31.75
CA VAL A 130 -4.28 -1.62 -30.38
C VAL A 130 -5.81 -1.80 -30.37
N GLU A 131 -6.28 -2.94 -29.86
CA GLU A 131 -7.69 -3.30 -29.74
C GLU A 131 -8.14 -3.31 -28.28
N GLU A 132 -9.38 -2.89 -27.99
CA GLU A 132 -10.00 -2.97 -26.66
C GLU A 132 -10.78 -4.29 -26.51
N TYR A 133 -10.48 -5.08 -25.46
CA TYR A 133 -11.22 -6.29 -25.13
C TYR A 133 -12.26 -6.05 -24.02
N GLY A 134 -13.54 -6.29 -24.35
CA GLY A 134 -14.65 -6.67 -23.46
C GLY A 134 -15.16 -5.66 -22.42
N GLU A 135 -16.47 -5.37 -22.44
CA GLU A 135 -17.19 -4.55 -21.43
C GLU A 135 -17.40 -5.24 -20.07
N GLU A 136 -17.02 -6.52 -19.90
CA GLU A 136 -17.24 -7.26 -18.64
C GLU A 136 -16.28 -6.88 -17.51
N TYR A 137 -15.26 -6.07 -17.79
CA TYR A 137 -14.33 -5.55 -16.80
C TYR A 137 -14.58 -4.06 -16.53
N ALA A 138 -14.54 -3.66 -15.26
CA ALA A 138 -14.50 -2.24 -14.87
C ALA A 138 -13.20 -1.51 -15.29
N ARG A 139 -12.32 -2.16 -16.07
CA ARG A 139 -11.11 -1.62 -16.70
C ARG A 139 -10.98 -2.29 -18.07
N SER A 140 -11.27 -1.55 -19.15
CA SER A 140 -11.00 -2.04 -20.52
C SER A 140 -9.51 -2.31 -20.67
N PHE A 141 -9.14 -3.51 -21.13
CA PHE A 141 -7.75 -3.84 -21.44
C PHE A 141 -7.51 -3.66 -22.93
N SER A 142 -6.55 -2.80 -23.26
CA SER A 142 -6.09 -2.58 -24.62
C SER A 142 -4.85 -3.43 -24.89
N VAL A 143 -4.84 -4.21 -25.97
CA VAL A 143 -3.73 -5.10 -26.31
C VAL A 143 -3.35 -4.97 -27.78
N SER A 144 -2.07 -5.22 -28.08
CA SER A 144 -1.60 -5.45 -29.44
C SER A 144 -0.64 -6.64 -29.40
N PRO A 145 -0.76 -7.59 -30.35
CA PRO A 145 0.17 -8.72 -30.45
C PRO A 145 1.49 -8.32 -31.14
N GLY A 146 1.61 -7.09 -31.66
CA GLY A 146 2.84 -6.55 -32.25
C GLY A 146 2.57 -5.37 -33.18
N ILE A 147 3.26 -4.26 -32.98
CA ILE A 147 3.01 -3.03 -33.75
C ILE A 147 4.30 -2.26 -33.99
N ILE A 148 4.48 -1.80 -35.23
CA ILE A 148 5.47 -0.80 -35.61
C ILE A 148 4.71 0.41 -36.12
N SER A 149 4.69 1.53 -35.42
CA SER A 149 3.98 2.74 -35.88
C SER A 149 4.69 4.02 -35.42
N PRO A 150 4.34 5.21 -35.94
CA PRO A 150 4.90 6.49 -35.49
C PRO A 150 4.69 6.77 -33.99
N GLU A 151 3.64 6.22 -33.38
CA GLU A 151 3.36 6.39 -31.96
C GLU A 151 4.35 5.62 -31.07
N GLY A 152 4.86 4.49 -31.57
CA GLY A 152 5.84 3.64 -30.91
C GLY A 152 5.90 2.23 -31.52
N ILE A 153 6.85 1.44 -31.02
CA ILE A 153 7.10 0.07 -31.45
C ILE A 153 6.99 -0.87 -30.25
N PHE A 154 6.22 -1.94 -30.43
CA PHE A 154 6.12 -3.06 -29.49
C PHE A 154 6.25 -4.37 -30.27
N LEU A 155 7.32 -5.12 -30.02
CA LEU A 155 7.55 -6.45 -30.57
C LEU A 155 7.87 -7.42 -29.43
N SER A 156 7.22 -8.57 -29.42
CA SER A 156 7.39 -9.65 -28.43
C SER A 156 7.49 -11.00 -29.14
N GLY A 157 7.77 -12.09 -28.42
CA GLY A 157 7.71 -13.44 -28.99
C GLY A 157 6.35 -13.76 -29.60
N SER A 158 5.25 -13.24 -29.02
CA SER A 158 3.90 -13.42 -29.58
C SER A 158 3.73 -12.80 -30.97
N THR A 159 4.60 -11.85 -31.35
CA THR A 159 4.58 -11.23 -32.68
C THR A 159 5.17 -12.14 -33.75
N PHE A 160 5.97 -13.15 -33.39
CA PHE A 160 6.76 -13.97 -34.31
C PHE A 160 7.64 -13.13 -35.25
N TRP A 161 8.18 -12.02 -34.75
CA TRP A 161 8.99 -11.08 -35.54
C TRP A 161 10.41 -11.60 -35.81
N TYR A 162 10.81 -12.69 -35.16
CA TYR A 162 12.04 -13.43 -35.40
C TYR A 162 11.74 -14.94 -35.54
N PRO A 163 12.66 -15.78 -36.05
CA PRO A 163 12.43 -17.22 -36.20
C PRO A 163 12.27 -17.95 -34.85
N HIS A 164 11.10 -18.58 -34.62
CA HIS A 164 10.83 -19.37 -33.41
C HIS A 164 11.00 -20.87 -33.67
N PHE A 165 11.79 -21.54 -32.83
CA PHE A 165 11.99 -22.99 -32.87
C PHE A 165 11.31 -23.66 -31.66
N VAL A 166 10.85 -24.90 -31.83
CA VAL A 166 10.06 -25.63 -30.82
C VAL A 166 10.92 -25.99 -29.60
N ASN A 167 10.43 -25.66 -28.40
CA ASN A 167 11.00 -26.06 -27.10
C ASN A 167 12.45 -25.61 -26.86
N GLU A 168 12.81 -24.42 -27.33
CA GLU A 168 14.16 -23.86 -27.20
C GLU A 168 14.12 -22.52 -26.48
N LEU A 169 15.07 -22.29 -25.57
CA LEU A 169 15.30 -20.97 -24.99
C LEU A 169 16.26 -20.19 -25.91
N VAL A 170 16.12 -18.87 -25.91
CA VAL A 170 16.91 -17.98 -26.78
C VAL A 170 17.93 -17.18 -26.00
N THR A 171 19.06 -16.91 -26.64
CA THR A 171 19.99 -15.84 -26.26
C THR A 171 20.17 -14.94 -27.45
N PHE A 172 20.51 -13.67 -27.24
CA PHE A 172 20.63 -12.78 -28.37
C PHE A 172 21.61 -11.63 -28.16
N ARG A 173 22.13 -11.15 -29.29
CA ARG A 173 22.69 -9.83 -29.48
C ARG A 173 21.83 -9.12 -30.52
N MET A 174 21.41 -7.90 -30.23
CA MET A 174 20.50 -7.14 -31.07
C MET A 174 21.08 -5.74 -31.34
N ASP A 175 21.29 -5.43 -32.61
CA ASP A 175 21.88 -4.20 -33.12
C ASP A 175 20.79 -3.44 -33.89
N VAL A 176 20.20 -2.43 -33.25
CA VAL A 176 18.98 -1.75 -33.71
C VAL A 176 19.33 -0.39 -34.31
N GLU A 177 18.98 -0.20 -35.58
CA GLU A 177 19.01 1.09 -36.29
C GLU A 177 17.61 1.72 -36.29
N LEU A 178 17.51 2.93 -35.75
CA LEU A 178 16.27 3.71 -35.57
C LEU A 178 16.39 5.12 -36.17
N PRO A 179 15.26 5.81 -36.43
CA PRO A 179 15.25 7.23 -36.77
C PRO A 179 15.94 8.11 -35.71
N ALA A 180 16.30 9.35 -36.07
CA ALA A 180 16.81 10.32 -35.10
C ALA A 180 15.75 10.64 -34.03
N GLY A 181 16.18 10.81 -32.76
CA GLY A 181 15.29 11.08 -31.62
C GLY A 181 14.64 9.85 -30.98
N TRP A 182 14.63 8.71 -31.67
CA TRP A 182 14.12 7.45 -31.13
C TRP A 182 15.18 6.74 -30.28
N SER A 183 14.75 5.88 -29.38
CA SER A 183 15.61 4.92 -28.68
C SER A 183 14.87 3.60 -28.47
N SER A 184 15.64 2.53 -28.28
CA SER A 184 15.12 1.19 -28.03
C SER A 184 15.36 0.73 -26.60
N VAL A 185 14.48 -0.14 -26.11
CA VAL A 185 14.63 -0.89 -24.86
C VAL A 185 14.40 -2.37 -25.15
N SER A 186 15.26 -3.21 -24.57
CA SER A 186 15.14 -4.67 -24.62
C SER A 186 15.61 -5.29 -23.31
N GLN A 187 15.50 -6.61 -23.20
CA GLN A 187 16.05 -7.34 -22.07
C GLN A 187 17.58 -7.42 -22.10
N GLY A 188 18.21 -7.42 -20.92
CA GLY A 188 19.66 -7.55 -20.77
C GLY A 188 20.41 -6.23 -20.73
N SER A 189 21.67 -6.22 -21.17
CA SER A 189 22.58 -5.09 -21.05
C SER A 189 22.65 -4.27 -22.33
N ARG A 190 22.67 -2.94 -22.21
CA ARG A 190 22.98 -2.03 -23.33
C ARG A 190 24.50 -1.90 -23.46
N THR A 191 25.07 -2.40 -24.54
CA THR A 191 26.52 -2.40 -24.77
C THR A 191 27.00 -1.24 -25.66
N LYS A 192 26.07 -0.59 -26.37
CA LYS A 192 26.37 0.53 -27.25
C LYS A 192 25.17 1.46 -27.40
N HIS A 193 25.45 2.75 -27.50
CA HIS A 193 24.46 3.81 -27.58
C HIS A 193 25.00 4.99 -28.40
N ASP A 194 24.91 4.88 -29.73
CA ASP A 194 25.44 5.90 -30.65
C ASP A 194 24.32 6.82 -31.12
N THR A 195 24.59 8.12 -31.12
CA THR A 195 23.70 9.13 -31.70
C THR A 195 24.37 9.75 -32.91
N SER A 196 23.70 9.74 -34.05
CA SER A 196 24.10 10.50 -35.24
C SER A 196 23.00 11.50 -35.62
N ALA A 197 23.31 12.45 -36.50
CA ALA A 197 22.35 13.46 -36.95
C ALA A 197 21.11 12.87 -37.65
N ASN A 198 21.23 11.67 -38.25
CA ASN A 198 20.18 11.08 -39.08
C ASN A 198 19.64 9.74 -38.55
N SER A 199 20.29 9.13 -37.56
CA SER A 199 19.87 7.84 -37.00
C SER A 199 20.39 7.63 -35.58
N ARG A 200 19.65 6.82 -34.83
CA ARG A 200 20.07 6.25 -33.54
C ARG A 200 20.50 4.81 -33.74
N ARG A 201 21.51 4.38 -32.98
CA ARG A 201 21.92 2.98 -32.93
C ARG A 201 22.12 2.48 -31.51
N ASP A 202 21.34 1.48 -31.12
CA ASP A 202 21.43 0.82 -29.81
C ASP A 202 21.84 -0.64 -29.97
N VAL A 203 22.68 -1.16 -29.08
CA VAL A 203 23.02 -2.58 -29.05
C VAL A 203 22.67 -3.20 -27.69
N TRP A 204 21.74 -4.14 -27.72
CA TRP A 204 21.28 -4.92 -26.57
C TRP A 204 21.83 -6.34 -26.62
N MET A 205 22.16 -6.92 -25.47
CA MET A 205 22.70 -8.28 -25.40
C MET A 205 22.27 -9.01 -24.14
N ILE A 206 21.96 -10.29 -24.28
CA ILE A 206 21.82 -11.22 -23.17
C ILE A 206 22.37 -12.61 -23.52
N GLU A 207 23.36 -13.03 -22.75
CA GLU A 207 24.01 -14.34 -22.88
C GLU A 207 23.34 -15.43 -22.03
N LYS A 208 22.30 -15.06 -21.26
CA LYS A 208 21.54 -15.97 -20.40
C LYS A 208 20.26 -16.41 -21.11
N PRO A 209 19.89 -17.71 -21.07
CA PRO A 209 18.68 -18.21 -21.73
C PRO A 209 17.44 -17.40 -21.36
N GLN A 210 16.61 -17.05 -22.35
CA GLN A 210 15.34 -16.32 -22.24
C GLN A 210 14.22 -17.11 -22.94
N GLU A 211 12.96 -16.91 -22.54
CA GLU A 211 11.81 -17.51 -23.25
C GLU A 211 11.49 -16.82 -24.57
N GLU A 212 11.75 -15.52 -24.67
CA GLU A 212 11.46 -14.72 -25.86
C GLU A 212 12.34 -13.47 -25.98
N ILE A 213 12.18 -12.72 -27.08
CA ILE A 213 12.90 -11.47 -27.35
C ILE A 213 11.88 -10.32 -27.47
N TYR A 214 11.90 -9.42 -26.49
CA TYR A 214 11.21 -8.13 -26.55
C TYR A 214 12.04 -7.02 -27.23
N LEU A 215 11.39 -6.17 -28.03
CA LEU A 215 11.94 -4.93 -28.57
C LEU A 215 10.88 -3.82 -28.51
N ILE A 216 11.12 -2.84 -27.63
CA ILE A 216 10.28 -1.66 -27.46
C ILE A 216 11.05 -0.46 -28.00
N SER A 217 10.40 0.46 -28.72
CA SER A 217 11.05 1.71 -29.15
C SER A 217 10.07 2.86 -29.25
N SER A 218 10.53 4.06 -28.89
CA SER A 218 9.77 5.31 -29.04
C SER A 218 10.74 6.49 -28.94
N GLU A 219 10.21 7.70 -29.01
CA GLU A 219 10.93 8.91 -28.62
C GLU A 219 10.92 9.02 -27.09
N PHE A 220 11.99 8.53 -26.46
CA PHE A 220 12.13 8.53 -25.00
C PHE A 220 13.10 9.62 -24.53
N THR A 221 12.76 10.22 -23.40
CA THR A 221 13.69 10.87 -22.48
C THR A 221 14.16 9.82 -21.47
N GLU A 222 15.47 9.62 -21.39
CA GLU A 222 16.08 8.57 -20.58
C GLU A 222 16.63 9.14 -19.27
N TYR A 223 16.36 8.45 -18.15
CA TYR A 223 16.91 8.72 -16.83
C TYR A 223 17.51 7.44 -16.27
N GLY A 224 18.55 7.55 -15.45
CA GLY A 224 19.17 6.38 -14.83
C GLY A 224 19.99 6.70 -13.60
N GLN A 225 20.06 5.73 -12.68
CA GLN A 225 20.91 5.79 -11.50
C GLN A 225 21.40 4.40 -11.09
N ALA A 226 22.47 4.36 -10.29
CA ALA A 226 22.95 3.11 -9.71
C ALA A 226 22.04 2.64 -8.57
N ALA A 227 21.65 1.37 -8.61
CA ALA A 227 20.93 0.65 -7.56
C ALA A 227 21.76 -0.55 -7.10
N GLY A 228 22.81 -0.28 -6.32
CA GLY A 228 23.81 -1.28 -5.96
C GLY A 228 24.61 -1.73 -7.20
N ALA A 229 24.53 -3.01 -7.54
CA ALA A 229 25.19 -3.58 -8.73
C ALA A 229 24.31 -3.53 -10.00
N VAL A 230 23.10 -2.99 -9.89
CA VAL A 230 22.10 -2.93 -10.97
C VAL A 230 21.93 -1.48 -11.41
N GLU A 231 21.72 -1.25 -12.69
CA GLU A 231 21.32 0.05 -13.22
C GLU A 231 19.79 0.18 -13.17
N ALA A 232 19.27 1.14 -12.39
CA ALA A 232 17.85 1.51 -12.44
C ALA A 232 17.67 2.54 -13.55
N MET A 233 16.65 2.38 -14.40
CA MET A 233 16.38 3.29 -15.51
C MET A 233 14.89 3.67 -15.60
N ALA A 234 14.60 4.83 -16.20
CA ALA A 234 13.25 5.23 -16.58
C ALA A 234 13.26 5.83 -17.99
N PHE A 235 12.40 5.32 -18.86
CA PHE A 235 12.20 5.78 -20.24
C PHE A 235 10.83 6.42 -20.33
N LEU A 236 10.78 7.74 -20.44
CA LEU A 236 9.53 8.51 -20.47
C LEU A 236 9.33 9.13 -21.86
N ARG A 237 8.11 9.07 -22.39
CA ARG A 237 7.77 9.67 -23.69
C ARG A 237 7.66 11.19 -23.62
N GLN A 238 7.50 11.74 -22.41
CA GLN A 238 7.54 13.17 -22.13
C GLN A 238 8.54 13.41 -20.98
N PRO A 239 9.39 14.45 -21.05
CA PRO A 239 10.31 14.76 -19.96
C PRO A 239 9.56 15.03 -18.64
N ASP A 240 9.82 14.20 -17.64
CA ASP A 240 9.34 14.38 -16.27
C ASP A 240 10.40 13.83 -15.27
N PRO A 241 11.42 14.64 -14.93
CA PRO A 241 12.53 14.20 -14.08
C PRO A 241 12.06 13.76 -12.68
N GLN A 242 10.99 14.34 -12.17
CA GLN A 242 10.48 14.04 -10.83
C GLN A 242 9.80 12.68 -10.80
N LEU A 243 8.94 12.41 -11.78
CA LEU A 243 8.33 11.09 -11.94
C LEU A 243 9.40 10.02 -12.13
N ALA A 244 10.39 10.28 -13.00
CA ALA A 244 11.51 9.38 -13.20
C ALA A 244 12.25 9.09 -11.89
N GLN A 245 12.59 10.11 -11.11
CA GLN A 245 13.31 9.94 -9.84
C GLN A 245 12.53 9.05 -8.85
N LYS A 246 11.21 9.25 -8.73
CA LYS A 246 10.36 8.39 -7.87
C LYS A 246 10.44 6.92 -8.25
N TYR A 247 10.40 6.61 -9.54
CA TYR A 247 10.54 5.23 -10.02
C TYR A 247 11.95 4.68 -9.85
N LEU A 248 12.98 5.49 -10.06
CA LEU A 248 14.37 5.10 -9.85
C LEU A 248 14.65 4.75 -8.38
N ASP A 249 14.17 5.57 -7.44
CA ASP A 249 14.34 5.34 -6.00
C ASP A 249 13.54 4.12 -5.54
N THR A 250 12.30 4.02 -6.00
CA THR A 250 11.43 2.88 -5.71
C THR A 250 12.02 1.57 -6.24
N THR A 251 12.58 1.59 -7.45
CA THR A 251 13.31 0.45 -8.04
C THR A 251 14.46 0.03 -7.15
N ALA A 252 15.29 0.98 -6.72
CA ALA A 252 16.45 0.69 -5.88
C ALA A 252 16.04 0.04 -4.54
N GLN A 253 14.98 0.54 -3.90
CA GLN A 253 14.48 0.00 -2.63
C GLN A 253 13.96 -1.44 -2.78
N TYR A 254 13.11 -1.71 -3.77
CA TYR A 254 12.56 -3.06 -3.97
C TYR A 254 13.62 -4.05 -4.45
N LEU A 255 14.53 -3.64 -5.33
CA LEU A 255 15.65 -4.49 -5.74
C LEU A 255 16.48 -4.91 -4.52
N GLU A 256 16.75 -3.99 -3.59
CA GLU A 256 17.51 -4.31 -2.38
C GLU A 256 16.74 -5.21 -1.40
N MET A 257 15.44 -4.96 -1.20
CA MET A 257 14.56 -5.82 -0.40
C MET A 257 14.54 -7.27 -0.95
N TYR A 258 14.27 -7.42 -2.24
CA TYR A 258 14.24 -8.74 -2.88
C TYR A 258 15.62 -9.39 -2.97
N ARG A 259 16.69 -8.60 -3.13
CA ARG A 259 18.07 -9.13 -3.09
C ARG A 259 18.39 -9.76 -1.73
N LYS A 260 18.02 -9.10 -0.63
CA LYS A 260 18.19 -9.64 0.73
C LYS A 260 17.34 -10.89 0.94
N LEU A 261 16.12 -10.91 0.41
CA LEU A 261 15.17 -12.00 0.58
C LEU A 261 15.52 -13.25 -0.26
N LEU A 262 15.84 -13.07 -1.55
CA LEU A 262 15.89 -14.13 -2.56
C LEU A 262 17.28 -14.38 -3.14
N GLY A 263 18.20 -13.44 -2.96
CA GLY A 263 19.53 -13.45 -3.57
C GLY A 263 19.66 -12.50 -4.76
N GLN A 264 20.84 -12.50 -5.39
CA GLN A 264 21.20 -11.52 -6.42
C GLN A 264 20.22 -11.45 -7.59
N TYR A 265 19.84 -10.22 -7.94
CA TYR A 265 19.04 -9.91 -9.12
C TYR A 265 19.63 -10.56 -10.40
N PRO A 266 18.81 -11.11 -11.33
CA PRO A 266 19.33 -11.86 -12.48
C PRO A 266 19.95 -11.01 -13.60
N TYR A 267 19.60 -9.72 -13.69
CA TYR A 267 19.94 -8.87 -14.83
C TYR A 267 20.87 -7.73 -14.43
N SER A 268 21.45 -7.04 -15.41
CA SER A 268 22.31 -5.87 -15.17
C SER A 268 21.52 -4.58 -14.93
N LYS A 269 20.28 -4.52 -15.40
CA LYS A 269 19.39 -3.35 -15.27
C LYS A 269 17.97 -3.74 -14.89
N PHE A 270 17.22 -2.79 -14.34
CA PHE A 270 15.77 -2.79 -14.36
C PHE A 270 15.27 -1.43 -14.84
N ALA A 271 14.30 -1.41 -15.77
CA ALA A 271 13.78 -0.16 -16.31
C ALA A 271 12.26 -0.04 -16.17
N LEU A 272 11.77 1.15 -15.78
CA LEU A 272 10.42 1.58 -16.14
C LEU A 272 10.45 2.04 -17.60
N VAL A 273 9.48 1.58 -18.42
CA VAL A 273 9.27 2.07 -19.78
C VAL A 273 7.82 2.56 -19.92
N GLU A 274 7.66 3.84 -20.27
CA GLU A 274 6.35 4.43 -20.56
C GLU A 274 5.84 3.94 -21.92
N ASN A 275 4.63 3.40 -21.93
CA ASN A 275 4.00 2.89 -23.14
C ASN A 275 3.09 3.95 -23.81
N PHE A 276 2.83 3.79 -25.11
CA PHE A 276 1.94 4.68 -25.87
C PHE A 276 0.45 4.28 -25.82
N TRP A 277 0.11 3.20 -25.09
CA TRP A 277 -1.25 2.86 -24.68
C TRP A 277 -1.24 2.32 -23.24
N GLU A 278 -2.41 2.20 -22.61
CA GLU A 278 -2.49 1.81 -21.20
C GLU A 278 -2.20 0.31 -21.02
N THR A 279 -1.09 -0.02 -20.34
CA THR A 279 -0.63 -1.39 -20.06
C THR A 279 -0.08 -1.56 -18.64
N GLY A 280 0.10 -2.82 -18.25
CA GLY A 280 0.83 -3.24 -17.05
C GLY A 280 1.55 -4.55 -17.29
N TYR A 281 2.69 -4.54 -17.99
CA TYR A 281 3.43 -5.76 -18.35
C TYR A 281 4.79 -5.84 -17.65
N GLY A 282 5.06 -6.97 -16.99
CA GLY A 282 6.37 -7.31 -16.42
C GLY A 282 7.23 -8.09 -17.38
N MET A 283 8.32 -7.50 -17.86
CA MET A 283 9.25 -8.13 -18.79
C MET A 283 10.59 -8.45 -18.12
N PRO A 284 11.42 -9.32 -18.71
CA PRO A 284 12.78 -9.55 -18.23
C PRO A 284 13.59 -8.25 -18.25
N SER A 285 14.02 -7.77 -17.09
CA SER A 285 14.80 -6.54 -16.86
C SER A 285 14.11 -5.20 -17.12
N PHE A 286 12.78 -5.15 -17.30
CA PHE A 286 12.01 -3.91 -17.39
C PHE A 286 10.50 -4.15 -17.28
N THR A 287 9.72 -3.09 -17.07
CA THR A 287 8.26 -3.15 -17.12
C THR A 287 7.72 -2.07 -18.05
N LEU A 288 6.63 -2.40 -18.77
CA LEU A 288 5.99 -1.53 -19.75
C LEU A 288 4.62 -1.08 -19.20
N LEU A 289 4.55 0.18 -18.76
CA LEU A 289 3.38 0.75 -18.09
C LEU A 289 2.78 1.90 -18.90
N GLY A 290 1.45 2.01 -18.88
CA GLY A 290 0.72 3.07 -19.56
C GLY A 290 1.01 4.48 -19.06
N SER A 291 0.94 5.49 -19.94
CA SER A 291 1.15 6.89 -19.59
C SER A 291 0.28 7.36 -18.42
N LYS A 292 -1.01 7.03 -18.35
CA LYS A 292 -1.83 7.45 -17.19
C LYS A 292 -1.48 6.64 -15.96
N VAL A 293 -1.26 5.33 -16.12
CA VAL A 293 -0.94 4.42 -15.02
C VAL A 293 0.29 4.89 -14.24
N ILE A 294 1.39 5.22 -14.92
CA ILE A 294 2.64 5.56 -14.23
C ILE A 294 2.52 6.79 -13.33
N ARG A 295 1.55 7.67 -13.58
CA ARG A 295 1.32 8.91 -12.83
C ARG A 295 0.47 8.70 -11.57
N PHE A 296 -0.11 7.52 -11.36
CA PHE A 296 -0.84 7.22 -10.14
C PHE A 296 0.10 6.87 -8.98
N PRO A 297 0.09 7.61 -7.85
CA PRO A 297 1.05 7.40 -6.76
C PRO A 297 1.02 5.99 -6.17
N PHE A 298 -0.17 5.37 -6.11
CA PHE A 298 -0.33 4.04 -5.51
C PHE A 298 0.35 2.91 -6.31
N ILE A 299 0.71 3.13 -7.58
CA ILE A 299 1.34 2.11 -8.44
C ILE A 299 2.71 1.69 -7.89
N LEU A 300 3.47 2.64 -7.35
CA LEU A 300 4.77 2.41 -6.70
C LEU A 300 4.70 1.45 -5.51
N HIS A 301 3.52 1.30 -4.89
CA HIS A 301 3.31 0.47 -3.70
C HIS A 301 2.23 -0.60 -3.91
N SER A 302 1.92 -0.92 -5.17
CA SER A 302 0.99 -1.99 -5.51
C SER A 302 1.54 -2.84 -6.66
N SER A 303 1.24 -2.53 -7.91
CA SER A 303 1.64 -3.36 -9.05
C SER A 303 3.12 -3.26 -9.41
N TYR A 304 3.77 -2.11 -9.24
CA TYR A 304 5.17 -1.95 -9.63
C TYR A 304 6.14 -2.95 -8.96
N PRO A 305 6.11 -3.17 -7.63
CA PRO A 305 6.94 -4.18 -6.98
C PRO A 305 6.65 -5.62 -7.43
N HIS A 306 5.40 -5.92 -7.80
CA HIS A 306 5.02 -7.20 -8.40
C HIS A 306 5.81 -7.44 -9.71
N GLU A 307 5.85 -6.43 -10.59
CA GLU A 307 6.59 -6.52 -11.86
C GLU A 307 8.11 -6.61 -11.66
N ILE A 308 8.66 -5.91 -10.66
CA ILE A 308 10.07 -6.06 -10.29
C ILE A 308 10.32 -7.51 -9.87
N LEU A 309 9.47 -8.06 -8.99
CA LEU A 309 9.66 -9.39 -8.43
C LEU A 309 9.56 -10.51 -9.48
N HIS A 310 8.78 -10.33 -10.55
CA HIS A 310 8.75 -11.28 -11.65
C HIS A 310 10.13 -11.59 -12.25
N ASN A 311 11.10 -10.70 -12.08
CA ASN A 311 12.47 -10.95 -12.50
C ASN A 311 13.15 -12.09 -11.73
N TRP A 312 12.71 -12.43 -10.52
CA TRP A 312 13.11 -13.69 -9.87
C TRP A 312 12.20 -14.85 -10.28
N TRP A 313 10.88 -14.62 -10.38
CA TRP A 313 9.87 -15.64 -10.63
C TRP A 313 9.05 -15.37 -11.90
N GLY A 314 9.12 -16.25 -12.89
CA GLY A 314 8.50 -16.06 -14.20
C GLY A 314 9.49 -15.55 -15.24
N ASN A 315 10.26 -14.50 -14.95
CA ASN A 315 11.29 -13.99 -15.85
C ASN A 315 12.72 -14.43 -15.48
N GLY A 316 12.98 -14.89 -14.25
CA GLY A 316 14.31 -15.37 -13.82
C GLY A 316 14.38 -16.86 -13.58
N VAL A 317 13.29 -17.45 -13.09
CA VAL A 317 13.03 -18.88 -13.05
C VAL A 317 11.74 -19.08 -13.81
N TYR A 318 11.81 -19.78 -14.94
CA TYR A 318 10.71 -19.92 -15.87
C TYR A 318 9.71 -20.97 -15.39
N THR A 319 8.45 -20.81 -15.78
CA THR A 319 7.35 -21.68 -15.35
C THR A 319 7.17 -22.83 -16.34
N ASP A 320 7.09 -24.06 -15.84
CA ASP A 320 6.57 -25.20 -16.61
C ASP A 320 5.05 -25.07 -16.73
N TYR A 321 4.59 -24.30 -17.71
CA TYR A 321 3.17 -24.00 -17.86
C TYR A 321 2.32 -25.25 -18.03
N GLU A 322 2.81 -26.34 -18.62
CA GLU A 322 2.07 -27.61 -18.72
C GLU A 322 1.70 -28.18 -17.35
N LYS A 323 2.50 -27.90 -16.33
CA LYS A 323 2.33 -28.41 -14.96
C LYS A 323 1.80 -27.36 -13.98
N GLY A 324 1.33 -26.22 -14.47
CA GLY A 324 0.69 -25.19 -13.68
C GLY A 324 1.60 -24.02 -13.33
N ASN A 325 1.02 -22.81 -13.36
CA ASN A 325 1.74 -21.58 -13.11
C ASN A 325 1.86 -21.25 -11.61
N TRP A 326 3.00 -21.61 -11.02
CA TRP A 326 3.32 -21.32 -9.61
C TRP A 326 3.83 -19.89 -9.37
N ALA A 327 4.37 -19.24 -10.41
CA ALA A 327 5.06 -17.96 -10.28
C ALA A 327 4.10 -16.84 -9.87
N GLU A 328 2.92 -16.74 -10.48
CA GLU A 328 1.93 -15.68 -10.18
C GLU A 328 1.54 -15.63 -8.71
N GLY A 329 1.20 -16.77 -8.12
CA GLY A 329 0.83 -16.82 -6.71
C GLY A 329 2.00 -16.60 -5.76
N LEU A 330 3.21 -17.04 -6.11
CA LEU A 330 4.40 -16.75 -5.31
C LEU A 330 4.76 -15.26 -5.37
N THR A 331 4.70 -14.65 -6.54
CA THR A 331 4.92 -13.21 -6.74
C THR A 331 3.87 -12.42 -5.96
N THR A 332 2.60 -12.80 -6.04
CA THR A 332 1.51 -12.19 -5.26
C THR A 332 1.78 -12.28 -3.76
N TYR A 333 2.28 -13.42 -3.28
CA TYR A 333 2.59 -13.61 -1.86
C TYR A 333 3.76 -12.72 -1.39
N LEU A 334 4.81 -12.64 -2.20
CA LEU A 334 6.05 -11.93 -1.86
C LEU A 334 6.06 -10.44 -2.29
N ALA A 335 5.05 -9.96 -2.99
CA ALA A 335 4.85 -8.55 -3.33
C ALA A 335 3.54 -8.03 -2.72
N ASP A 336 2.39 -8.33 -3.32
CA ASP A 336 1.10 -7.75 -2.95
C ASP A 336 0.72 -8.02 -1.48
N HIS A 337 0.79 -9.29 -1.06
CA HIS A 337 0.51 -9.68 0.32
C HIS A 337 1.58 -9.15 1.26
N LEU A 338 2.86 -9.28 0.91
CA LEU A 338 3.96 -8.81 1.75
C LEU A 338 3.89 -7.29 2.02
N ILE A 339 3.55 -6.48 1.02
CA ILE A 339 3.37 -5.03 1.21
C ILE A 339 2.21 -4.75 2.17
N LYS A 340 1.12 -5.54 2.08
CA LYS A 340 0.02 -5.44 3.04
C LYS A 340 0.42 -5.92 4.42
N GLU A 341 1.31 -6.91 4.52
CA GLU A 341 1.90 -7.35 5.77
C GLU A 341 2.77 -6.27 6.42
N GLN A 342 3.57 -5.55 5.65
CA GLN A 342 4.34 -4.38 6.10
C GLN A 342 3.43 -3.25 6.61
N GLN A 343 2.23 -3.11 6.03
CA GLN A 343 1.22 -2.11 6.39
C GLN A 343 0.26 -2.57 7.50
N GLY A 344 0.48 -3.74 8.11
CA GLY A 344 -0.42 -4.29 9.14
C GLY A 344 -1.79 -4.79 8.63
N ALA A 345 -2.00 -4.85 7.31
CA ALA A 345 -3.24 -5.24 6.64
C ALA A 345 -3.22 -6.68 6.09
N ALA A 346 -2.33 -7.53 6.62
CA ALA A 346 -2.09 -8.88 6.12
C ALA A 346 -3.32 -9.79 6.29
N VAL A 347 -4.02 -9.64 7.41
CA VAL A 347 -5.17 -10.47 7.81
C VAL A 347 -6.35 -10.16 6.89
N GLU A 348 -6.62 -8.88 6.66
CA GLU A 348 -7.65 -8.40 5.74
C GLU A 348 -7.39 -8.87 4.32
N TYR A 349 -6.13 -8.83 3.87
CA TYR A 349 -5.76 -9.29 2.54
C TYR A 349 -6.04 -10.79 2.39
N ARG A 350 -5.60 -11.64 3.34
CA ARG A 350 -5.89 -13.09 3.30
C ARG A 350 -7.38 -13.38 3.34
N ARG A 351 -8.13 -12.73 4.25
CA ARG A 351 -9.59 -12.84 4.30
C ARG A 351 -10.24 -12.49 2.97
N SER A 352 -9.78 -11.43 2.30
CA SER A 352 -10.31 -11.02 0.99
C SER A 352 -10.02 -12.05 -0.11
N VAL A 353 -8.85 -12.71 -0.08
CA VAL A 353 -8.49 -13.80 -1.01
C VAL A 353 -9.42 -15.00 -0.81
N LEU A 354 -9.63 -15.42 0.45
CA LEU A 354 -10.54 -16.53 0.76
C LEU A 354 -11.99 -16.19 0.39
N GLN A 355 -12.43 -14.95 0.66
CA GLN A 355 -13.76 -14.47 0.27
C GLN A 355 -13.98 -14.51 -1.25
N LYS A 356 -12.98 -14.11 -2.05
CA LYS A 356 -13.06 -14.22 -3.52
C LYS A 356 -13.25 -15.68 -3.95
N TYR A 357 -12.52 -16.62 -3.35
CA TYR A 357 -12.68 -18.03 -3.66
C TYR A 357 -14.09 -18.55 -3.30
N THR A 358 -14.61 -18.23 -2.11
CA THR A 358 -15.98 -18.57 -1.72
C THR A 358 -17.00 -18.01 -2.72
N ASN A 359 -16.90 -16.71 -3.04
CA ASN A 359 -17.89 -16.03 -3.87
C ASN A 359 -17.90 -16.49 -5.34
N TYR A 360 -16.73 -16.71 -5.94
CA TYR A 360 -16.63 -16.97 -7.38
C TYR A 360 -16.51 -18.45 -7.72
N VAL A 361 -15.87 -19.25 -6.85
CA VAL A 361 -15.55 -20.66 -7.13
C VAL A 361 -16.54 -21.58 -6.42
N THR A 362 -16.75 -21.40 -5.11
CA THR A 362 -17.64 -22.31 -4.35
C THR A 362 -19.10 -22.19 -4.78
N ALA A 363 -19.54 -20.98 -5.14
CA ALA A 363 -20.87 -20.76 -5.71
C ALA A 363 -21.07 -21.43 -7.09
N ASN A 364 -19.98 -21.79 -7.79
CA ASN A 364 -19.98 -22.37 -9.13
C ASN A 364 -19.06 -23.61 -9.19
N LYS A 365 -19.41 -24.68 -8.47
CA LYS A 365 -18.55 -25.88 -8.31
C LYS A 365 -17.99 -26.44 -9.62
N ASP A 366 -18.72 -26.34 -10.74
CA ASP A 366 -18.29 -26.82 -12.05
C ASP A 366 -17.13 -26.02 -12.67
N LYS A 367 -16.78 -24.87 -12.09
CA LYS A 367 -15.70 -23.98 -12.57
C LYS A 367 -14.41 -24.08 -11.73
N ASP A 368 -14.38 -24.89 -10.67
CA ASP A 368 -13.16 -25.11 -9.88
C ASP A 368 -12.18 -26.07 -10.57
N PHE A 369 -10.88 -25.90 -10.34
CA PHE A 369 -9.83 -26.68 -10.99
C PHE A 369 -8.54 -26.77 -10.13
N PRO A 370 -7.71 -27.81 -10.33
CA PRO A 370 -6.42 -27.93 -9.64
C PRO A 370 -5.39 -26.93 -10.18
N LEU A 371 -4.40 -26.54 -9.35
CA LEU A 371 -3.36 -25.58 -9.76
C LEU A 371 -2.51 -26.07 -10.95
N THR A 372 -2.45 -27.38 -11.18
CA THR A 372 -1.81 -27.98 -12.36
C THR A 372 -2.43 -27.55 -13.70
N GLU A 373 -3.68 -27.07 -13.69
CA GLU A 373 -4.38 -26.58 -14.89
C GLU A 373 -4.30 -25.05 -15.05
N PHE A 374 -3.81 -24.32 -14.05
CA PHE A 374 -3.68 -22.87 -14.14
C PHE A 374 -2.59 -22.46 -15.14
N ARG A 375 -2.90 -21.51 -16.03
CA ARG A 375 -1.98 -20.97 -17.04
C ARG A 375 -1.83 -19.46 -16.91
N SER A 376 -2.96 -18.77 -16.99
CA SER A 376 -3.08 -17.31 -16.90
C SER A 376 -4.48 -16.93 -16.40
N ARG A 377 -4.64 -15.67 -16.02
CA ARG A 377 -5.92 -15.09 -15.61
C ARG A 377 -6.75 -14.69 -16.83
N TYR A 378 -8.00 -15.14 -16.87
CA TYR A 378 -9.00 -14.68 -17.84
C TYR A 378 -10.40 -14.48 -17.23
N SER A 379 -10.59 -14.82 -15.96
CA SER A 379 -11.84 -14.66 -15.21
C SER A 379 -11.58 -14.51 -13.70
N ALA A 380 -12.60 -14.04 -12.96
CA ALA A 380 -12.55 -13.97 -11.48
C ALA A 380 -12.29 -15.34 -10.82
N VAL A 381 -12.77 -16.42 -11.43
CA VAL A 381 -12.53 -17.81 -10.98
C VAL A 381 -11.04 -18.15 -11.12
N THR A 382 -10.46 -17.90 -12.30
CA THR A 382 -9.04 -18.18 -12.55
C THR A 382 -8.11 -17.34 -11.69
N GLU A 383 -8.51 -16.12 -11.33
CA GLU A 383 -7.80 -15.27 -10.37
C GLU A 383 -7.85 -15.89 -8.96
N ALA A 384 -9.05 -16.24 -8.49
CA ALA A 384 -9.22 -16.80 -7.14
C ALA A 384 -8.46 -18.11 -6.94
N VAL A 385 -8.42 -18.98 -7.96
CA VAL A 385 -7.65 -20.23 -7.93
C VAL A 385 -6.17 -19.96 -8.19
N GLY A 386 -5.80 -19.44 -9.36
CA GLY A 386 -4.41 -19.34 -9.80
C GLY A 386 -3.54 -18.42 -8.95
N TYR A 387 -4.07 -17.26 -8.56
CA TYR A 387 -3.38 -16.32 -7.68
C TYR A 387 -3.68 -16.64 -6.22
N GLY A 388 -4.97 -16.70 -5.86
CA GLY A 388 -5.40 -16.79 -4.47
C GLY A 388 -5.00 -18.10 -3.77
N LYS A 389 -5.37 -19.25 -4.33
CA LYS A 389 -5.02 -20.57 -3.75
C LYS A 389 -3.51 -20.81 -3.76
N THR A 390 -2.81 -20.43 -4.82
CA THR A 390 -1.34 -20.54 -4.87
C THR A 390 -0.66 -19.63 -3.85
N MET A 391 -1.12 -18.39 -3.66
CA MET A 391 -0.61 -17.49 -2.63
C MET A 391 -0.81 -18.09 -1.23
N MET A 392 -2.00 -18.62 -0.93
CA MET A 392 -2.27 -19.26 0.35
C MET A 392 -1.47 -20.55 0.56
N LEU A 393 -1.15 -21.30 -0.50
CA LEU A 393 -0.22 -22.43 -0.42
C LEU A 393 1.15 -21.99 0.11
N PHE A 394 1.73 -20.93 -0.45
CA PHE A 394 3.02 -20.41 0.02
C PHE A 394 2.94 -19.78 1.41
N HIS A 395 1.82 -19.15 1.75
CA HIS A 395 1.55 -18.68 3.12
C HIS A 395 1.55 -19.86 4.12
N MET A 396 0.75 -20.89 3.87
CA MET A 396 0.69 -22.09 4.72
C MET A 396 2.06 -22.77 4.82
N LEU A 397 2.84 -22.83 3.73
CA LEU A 397 4.21 -23.34 3.74
C LEU A 397 5.11 -22.53 4.68
N ARG A 398 5.07 -21.19 4.60
CA ARG A 398 5.81 -20.32 5.53
C ARG A 398 5.39 -20.56 6.97
N ARG A 399 4.08 -20.66 7.25
CA ARG A 399 3.57 -20.92 8.62
C ARG A 399 4.02 -22.27 9.16
N GLN A 400 4.08 -23.30 8.32
CA GLN A 400 4.55 -24.62 8.73
C GLN A 400 6.07 -24.63 8.99
N LEU A 401 6.86 -24.02 8.11
CA LEU A 401 8.33 -24.09 8.13
C LEU A 401 9.00 -23.05 9.04
N GLY A 402 8.33 -21.93 9.28
CA GLY A 402 8.93 -20.73 9.84
C GLY A 402 9.78 -19.95 8.83
N ASP A 403 9.99 -18.66 9.10
CA ASP A 403 10.55 -17.70 8.16
C ASP A 403 11.96 -18.07 7.67
N GLN A 404 12.83 -18.53 8.58
CA GLN A 404 14.22 -18.87 8.23
C GLN A 404 14.31 -20.02 7.22
N VAL A 405 13.55 -21.10 7.43
CA VAL A 405 13.55 -22.29 6.56
C VAL A 405 12.86 -21.97 5.24
N PHE A 406 11.78 -21.18 5.28
CA PHE A 406 11.07 -20.72 4.08
C PHE A 406 11.98 -19.87 3.17
N ILE A 407 12.65 -18.85 3.73
CA ILE A 407 13.59 -18.00 2.99
C ILE A 407 14.76 -18.81 2.42
N LYS A 408 15.31 -19.75 3.20
CA LYS A 408 16.39 -20.63 2.73
C LYS A 408 15.94 -21.50 1.56
N SER A 409 14.72 -22.03 1.61
CA SER A 409 14.12 -22.82 0.54
C SER A 409 13.94 -22.02 -0.74
N LEU A 410 13.41 -20.79 -0.65
CA LEU A 410 13.29 -19.87 -1.79
C LEU A 410 14.67 -19.55 -2.43
N ASN A 411 15.67 -19.25 -1.60
CA ASN A 411 17.04 -18.99 -2.08
C ASN A 411 17.63 -20.19 -2.82
N GLN A 412 17.43 -21.41 -2.29
CA GLN A 412 17.94 -22.63 -2.91
C GLN A 412 17.21 -22.93 -4.22
N PHE A 413 15.90 -22.72 -4.26
CA PHE A 413 15.09 -22.88 -5.47
C PHE A 413 15.54 -21.89 -6.55
N TYR A 414 15.66 -20.60 -6.21
CA TYR A 414 16.17 -19.58 -7.12
C TYR A 414 17.56 -19.95 -7.67
N ARG A 415 18.52 -20.28 -6.80
CA ARG A 415 19.89 -20.63 -7.23
C ARG A 415 19.93 -21.84 -8.16
N LYS A 416 19.09 -22.85 -7.92
CA LYS A 416 19.08 -24.10 -8.69
C LYS A 416 18.46 -23.94 -10.08
N TYR A 417 17.40 -23.13 -10.18
CA TYR A 417 16.59 -22.97 -11.39
C TYR A 417 16.71 -21.61 -12.08
N LYS A 418 17.64 -20.73 -11.65
CA LYS A 418 17.94 -19.47 -12.35
C LYS A 418 18.25 -19.73 -13.84
N PHE A 419 17.47 -19.09 -14.72
CA PHE A 419 17.42 -19.26 -16.17
C PHE A 419 17.08 -20.68 -16.64
N LYS A 420 16.21 -21.37 -15.89
CA LYS A 420 15.67 -22.70 -16.23
C LYS A 420 14.17 -22.74 -15.97
N VAL A 421 13.50 -23.68 -16.62
CA VAL A 421 12.09 -24.00 -16.42
C VAL A 421 11.92 -24.88 -15.17
N ALA A 422 10.90 -24.59 -14.36
CA ALA A 422 10.58 -25.32 -13.13
C ALA A 422 9.08 -25.51 -12.96
N SER A 423 8.69 -26.63 -12.36
CA SER A 423 7.30 -27.01 -12.05
C SER A 423 6.99 -26.92 -10.55
N PHE A 424 5.73 -27.10 -10.17
CA PHE A 424 5.36 -27.28 -8.75
C PHE A 424 6.08 -28.46 -8.07
N ASP A 425 6.37 -29.54 -8.80
CA ASP A 425 7.12 -30.69 -8.25
C ASP A 425 8.58 -30.31 -7.93
N ASP A 426 9.18 -29.39 -8.71
CA ASP A 426 10.52 -28.86 -8.48
C ASP A 426 10.57 -27.96 -7.24
N VAL A 427 9.52 -27.14 -7.04
CA VAL A 427 9.31 -26.34 -5.83
C VAL A 427 9.22 -27.27 -4.62
N ALA A 428 8.32 -28.26 -4.67
CA ALA A 428 8.10 -29.23 -3.59
C ALA A 428 9.39 -29.97 -3.23
N THR A 429 10.10 -30.49 -4.24
CA THR A 429 11.37 -31.20 -4.06
C THR A 429 12.43 -30.30 -3.44
N THR A 430 12.50 -29.04 -3.86
CA THR A 430 13.51 -28.12 -3.32
C THR A 430 13.23 -27.77 -1.86
N PHE A 431 11.98 -27.48 -1.52
CA PHE A 431 11.58 -27.19 -0.14
C PHE A 431 11.78 -28.40 0.78
N ASN A 432 11.40 -29.60 0.33
CA ASN A 432 11.56 -30.84 1.09
C ASN A 432 13.05 -31.23 1.32
N ASN A 433 14.00 -30.65 0.58
CA ASN A 433 15.44 -30.87 0.82
C ASN A 433 16.02 -29.95 1.91
N VAL A 434 15.24 -28.99 2.42
CA VAL A 434 15.68 -28.00 3.41
C VAL A 434 15.04 -28.25 4.78
N THR A 435 14.00 -29.08 4.84
CA THR A 435 13.25 -29.42 6.05
C THR A 435 13.18 -30.94 6.23
N ASP A 436 13.05 -31.38 7.48
CA ASP A 436 12.73 -32.77 7.81
C ASP A 436 11.21 -33.05 7.73
N ASP A 437 10.39 -31.99 7.60
CA ASP A 437 8.93 -32.11 7.44
C ASP A 437 8.58 -32.67 6.05
N PRO A 438 7.76 -33.75 5.97
CA PRO A 438 7.36 -34.31 4.69
C PRO A 438 6.32 -33.40 4.01
N LEU A 439 6.75 -32.65 2.98
CA LEU A 439 5.89 -31.68 2.27
C LEU A 439 5.12 -32.30 1.10
N LYS A 440 5.48 -33.51 0.66
CA LYS A 440 4.80 -34.18 -0.47
C LYS A 440 3.28 -34.25 -0.31
N PRO A 441 2.70 -34.67 0.84
CA PRO A 441 1.24 -34.71 1.01
C PRO A 441 0.58 -33.33 0.86
N MET A 442 1.27 -32.27 1.28
CA MET A 442 0.79 -30.90 1.15
C MET A 442 0.64 -30.48 -0.31
N PHE A 443 1.66 -30.75 -1.15
CA PHE A 443 1.61 -30.43 -2.57
C PHE A 443 0.60 -31.31 -3.33
N GLU A 444 0.51 -32.60 -3.02
CA GLU A 444 -0.52 -33.48 -3.60
C GLU A 444 -1.93 -32.93 -3.32
N GLN A 445 -2.21 -32.53 -2.08
CA GLN A 445 -3.53 -32.02 -1.68
C GLN A 445 -3.83 -30.62 -2.24
N TRP A 446 -2.87 -29.70 -2.23
CA TRP A 446 -3.16 -28.29 -2.55
C TRP A 446 -2.87 -27.92 -4.00
N VAL A 447 -2.01 -28.67 -4.71
CA VAL A 447 -1.68 -28.40 -6.12
C VAL A 447 -2.51 -29.26 -7.06
N LYS A 448 -2.66 -30.56 -6.78
CA LYS A 448 -3.26 -31.52 -7.72
C LYS A 448 -4.76 -31.75 -7.52
N ARG A 449 -5.34 -31.20 -6.44
CA ARG A 449 -6.77 -31.34 -6.11
C ARG A 449 -7.46 -29.97 -6.11
N GLY A 450 -8.60 -29.90 -6.81
CA GLY A 450 -9.57 -28.80 -6.70
C GLY A 450 -10.33 -28.83 -5.36
N GLY A 451 -10.95 -27.72 -4.99
CA GLY A 451 -11.72 -27.56 -3.75
C GLY A 451 -10.93 -26.92 -2.61
N ALA A 452 -11.66 -26.66 -1.52
CA ALA A 452 -11.18 -26.19 -0.23
C ALA A 452 -12.02 -26.82 0.91
N PRO A 453 -11.48 -26.93 2.14
CA PRO A 453 -12.26 -27.36 3.30
C PRO A 453 -13.27 -26.30 3.74
N SER A 454 -14.39 -26.75 4.32
CA SER A 454 -15.34 -25.92 5.06
C SER A 454 -15.24 -26.30 6.54
N LEU A 455 -15.05 -25.33 7.42
CA LEU A 455 -14.77 -25.58 8.84
C LEU A 455 -15.85 -24.97 9.73
N GLN A 456 -16.12 -25.63 10.86
CA GLN A 456 -16.91 -25.07 11.95
C GLN A 456 -16.42 -25.60 13.30
N VAL A 457 -16.69 -24.85 14.36
CA VAL A 457 -16.47 -25.27 15.75
C VAL A 457 -17.80 -25.48 16.43
N SER A 458 -17.95 -26.62 17.10
CA SER A 458 -19.14 -26.98 17.87
C SER A 458 -18.77 -27.34 19.31
N GLN A 459 -19.74 -27.22 20.22
CA GLN A 459 -19.65 -27.72 21.60
C GLN A 459 -18.46 -27.17 22.43
N ALA A 460 -18.10 -25.89 22.26
CA ALA A 460 -17.07 -25.25 23.08
C ALA A 460 -17.57 -25.04 24.53
N VAL A 461 -17.03 -25.80 25.47
CA VAL A 461 -17.40 -25.80 26.90
C VAL A 461 -16.14 -25.71 27.76
N ALA A 462 -16.12 -24.79 28.73
CA ALA A 462 -15.13 -24.74 29.79
C ALA A 462 -15.68 -25.41 31.06
N LYS A 463 -14.86 -26.28 31.67
CA LYS A 463 -15.17 -26.99 32.93
C LYS A 463 -14.09 -26.75 33.98
N PRO A 464 -14.45 -26.34 35.21
CA PRO A 464 -13.49 -26.31 36.32
C PRO A 464 -12.90 -27.70 36.57
N LYS A 465 -11.57 -27.77 36.75
CA LYS A 465 -10.85 -29.01 37.07
C LYS A 465 -9.62 -28.73 37.91
N GLY A 466 -9.71 -29.03 39.22
CA GLY A 466 -8.65 -28.71 40.17
C GLY A 466 -8.60 -27.20 40.44
N ASP A 467 -7.43 -26.60 40.28
CA ASP A 467 -7.15 -25.17 40.39
C ASP A 467 -7.28 -24.40 39.06
N GLY A 468 -7.64 -25.09 37.97
CA GLY A 468 -7.79 -24.48 36.65
C GLY A 468 -9.05 -24.94 35.90
N TYR A 469 -9.01 -24.82 34.58
CA TYR A 469 -10.11 -25.10 33.67
C TYR A 469 -9.68 -26.04 32.54
N VAL A 470 -10.62 -26.85 32.05
CA VAL A 470 -10.48 -27.61 30.80
C VAL A 470 -11.45 -27.04 29.77
N LEU A 471 -10.93 -26.63 28.63
CA LEU A 471 -11.71 -26.28 27.44
C LEU A 471 -11.85 -27.54 26.58
N SER A 472 -13.09 -27.95 26.33
CA SER A 472 -13.44 -29.00 25.38
C SER A 472 -14.19 -28.39 24.21
N ALA A 473 -13.84 -28.75 22.96
CA ALA A 473 -14.56 -28.33 21.76
C ALA A 473 -14.43 -29.39 20.65
N THR A 474 -15.27 -29.33 19.63
CA THR A 474 -15.16 -30.17 18.43
C THR A 474 -14.95 -29.28 17.22
N VAL A 475 -13.86 -29.50 16.47
CA VAL A 475 -13.60 -28.86 15.18
C VAL A 475 -14.03 -29.83 14.08
N GLU A 476 -14.83 -29.35 13.12
CA GLU A 476 -15.44 -30.19 12.09
C GLU A 476 -15.09 -29.69 10.69
N GLN A 477 -14.82 -30.63 9.79
CA GLN A 477 -14.75 -30.43 8.34
C GLN A 477 -16.08 -30.84 7.71
N THR A 478 -16.82 -29.89 7.13
CA THR A 478 -18.22 -30.09 6.71
C THR A 478 -18.41 -30.30 5.22
N GLN A 479 -17.34 -30.22 4.42
CA GLN A 479 -17.42 -30.48 2.98
C GLN A 479 -17.71 -31.96 2.66
N GLU A 480 -18.39 -32.23 1.55
CA GLU A 480 -18.69 -33.59 1.08
C GLU A 480 -17.45 -34.39 0.64
N ALA A 481 -16.43 -33.70 0.14
CA ALA A 481 -15.20 -34.32 -0.34
C ALA A 481 -14.32 -34.79 0.82
N ALA A 482 -13.36 -35.68 0.55
CA ALA A 482 -12.47 -36.24 1.58
C ALA A 482 -11.83 -35.15 2.46
N PRO A 483 -11.74 -35.37 3.80
CA PRO A 483 -11.13 -34.42 4.74
C PRO A 483 -9.73 -33.97 4.29
N TYR A 484 -9.43 -32.69 4.52
CA TYR A 484 -8.12 -32.12 4.29
C TYR A 484 -7.24 -32.35 5.52
N ARG A 485 -5.94 -32.53 5.29
CA ARG A 485 -4.93 -32.44 6.35
C ARG A 485 -4.61 -30.97 6.59
N LEU A 486 -4.91 -30.47 7.79
CA LEU A 486 -4.81 -29.06 8.16
C LEU A 486 -4.04 -28.91 9.46
N LYS A 487 -3.13 -27.93 9.49
CA LYS A 487 -2.53 -27.41 10.72
C LYS A 487 -3.24 -26.12 11.07
N LEU A 488 -4.23 -26.20 11.97
CA LEU A 488 -5.11 -25.08 12.31
C LEU A 488 -4.53 -24.27 13.46
N PRO A 489 -4.32 -22.94 13.31
CA PRO A 489 -4.01 -22.08 14.43
C PRO A 489 -5.22 -21.94 15.35
N ILE A 490 -5.00 -21.88 16.66
CA ILE A 490 -6.02 -21.68 17.68
C ILE A 490 -5.58 -20.55 18.60
N ALA A 491 -6.49 -19.64 18.94
CA ALA A 491 -6.35 -18.69 20.04
C ALA A 491 -7.43 -18.91 21.09
N VAL A 492 -7.03 -18.94 22.36
CA VAL A 492 -7.93 -19.04 23.51
C VAL A 492 -7.78 -17.79 24.36
N HIS A 493 -8.88 -17.08 24.54
CA HIS A 493 -8.94 -15.88 25.35
C HIS A 493 -9.47 -16.25 26.73
N MET A 494 -8.85 -15.68 27.77
CA MET A 494 -9.12 -16.04 29.15
C MET A 494 -9.51 -14.80 29.95
N GLU A 495 -10.42 -15.00 30.92
CA GLU A 495 -10.91 -13.96 31.82
C GLU A 495 -9.74 -13.26 32.54
N GLY A 496 -9.65 -11.94 32.39
CA GLY A 496 -8.62 -11.11 33.04
C GLY A 496 -7.20 -11.25 32.47
N VAL A 497 -7.02 -11.93 31.33
CA VAL A 497 -5.71 -12.10 30.70
C VAL A 497 -5.59 -11.22 29.45
N ALA A 498 -4.59 -10.34 29.42
CA ALA A 498 -4.43 -9.36 28.35
C ALA A 498 -4.03 -9.96 26.99
N ASN A 499 -3.32 -11.09 26.98
CA ASN A 499 -2.81 -11.76 25.77
C ASN A 499 -3.46 -13.14 25.60
N ALA A 500 -3.88 -13.47 24.38
CA ALA A 500 -4.48 -14.76 24.08
C ALA A 500 -3.43 -15.87 24.13
N TYR A 501 -3.83 -17.07 24.57
CA TYR A 501 -3.01 -18.27 24.39
C TYR A 501 -3.11 -18.75 22.95
N GLN A 502 -1.99 -18.85 22.23
CA GLN A 502 -1.96 -19.30 20.83
C GLN A 502 -1.22 -20.64 20.68
N THR A 503 -1.80 -21.55 19.90
CA THR A 503 -1.20 -22.85 19.53
C THR A 503 -1.66 -23.27 18.13
N SER A 504 -1.26 -24.45 17.66
CA SER A 504 -1.87 -25.09 16.49
C SER A 504 -2.24 -26.54 16.78
N ILE A 505 -3.24 -27.04 16.06
CA ILE A 505 -3.65 -28.46 16.06
C ILE A 505 -3.56 -29.04 14.65
N ASP A 506 -3.20 -30.31 14.55
CA ASP A 506 -3.23 -31.05 13.29
C ASP A 506 -4.53 -31.86 13.20
N ILE A 507 -5.30 -31.67 12.14
CA ILE A 507 -6.53 -32.40 11.86
C ILE A 507 -6.48 -33.05 10.48
N ASP A 508 -6.93 -34.31 10.39
CA ASP A 508 -7.02 -35.06 9.14
C ASP A 508 -8.32 -35.89 9.01
N THR A 509 -9.24 -35.69 9.96
CA THR A 509 -10.55 -36.33 10.04
C THR A 509 -11.68 -35.31 9.81
N ASP A 510 -12.90 -35.82 9.65
CA ASP A 510 -14.12 -35.01 9.58
C ASP A 510 -14.45 -34.33 10.91
N LYS A 511 -14.11 -34.95 12.04
CA LYS A 511 -14.27 -34.38 13.39
C LYS A 511 -13.01 -34.55 14.22
N TYR A 512 -12.60 -33.49 14.90
CA TYR A 512 -11.48 -33.49 15.84
C TYR A 512 -11.93 -32.97 17.20
N HIS A 513 -11.71 -33.76 18.25
CA HIS A 513 -12.01 -33.36 19.62
C HIS A 513 -10.81 -32.65 20.25
N LEU A 514 -11.00 -31.39 20.62
CA LEU A 514 -10.03 -30.53 21.27
C LEU A 514 -10.24 -30.59 22.78
N ASP A 515 -9.19 -30.88 23.55
CA ASP A 515 -9.16 -30.78 25.01
C ASP A 515 -7.89 -30.05 25.47
N LEU A 516 -8.04 -28.82 25.97
CA LEU A 516 -6.92 -27.98 26.43
C LEU A 516 -7.10 -27.58 27.90
N ARG A 517 -5.99 -27.38 28.63
CA ARG A 517 -6.01 -27.02 30.05
C ARG A 517 -5.44 -25.63 30.25
N PHE A 518 -6.10 -24.84 31.10
CA PHE A 518 -5.76 -23.45 31.34
C PHE A 518 -5.80 -23.10 32.84
N PRO A 519 -4.92 -22.20 33.31
CA PRO A 519 -4.92 -21.73 34.69
C PRO A 519 -6.04 -20.72 34.97
N ALA A 520 -6.55 -20.05 33.94
CA ALA A 520 -7.65 -19.09 34.00
C ALA A 520 -8.84 -19.57 33.15
N ARG A 521 -10.03 -19.00 33.39
CA ARG A 521 -11.28 -19.39 32.71
C ARG A 521 -11.23 -19.02 31.23
N PRO A 522 -11.35 -19.98 30.29
CA PRO A 522 -11.52 -19.70 28.87
C PRO A 522 -12.90 -19.08 28.60
N VAL A 523 -12.92 -17.98 27.85
CA VAL A 523 -14.15 -17.23 27.53
C VAL A 523 -14.45 -17.16 26.04
N LEU A 524 -13.42 -17.23 25.19
CA LEU A 524 -13.55 -17.24 23.73
C LEU A 524 -12.54 -18.21 23.14
N LEU A 525 -12.99 -18.99 22.15
CA LEU A 525 -12.16 -19.88 21.34
C LEU A 525 -12.22 -19.43 19.88
N ASP A 526 -11.09 -18.98 19.35
CA ASP A 526 -10.91 -18.69 17.93
C ASP A 526 -10.10 -19.79 17.26
N VAL A 527 -10.58 -20.28 16.14
CA VAL A 527 -9.89 -21.20 15.25
C VAL A 527 -9.60 -20.49 13.94
N ASP A 528 -8.35 -20.49 13.52
CA ASP A 528 -7.85 -19.73 12.37
C ASP A 528 -8.14 -18.21 12.45
N PRO A 529 -7.88 -17.53 13.59
CA PRO A 529 -8.28 -16.12 13.81
C PRO A 529 -7.68 -15.13 12.82
N GLU A 530 -6.54 -15.48 12.21
CA GLU A 530 -5.80 -14.63 11.27
C GLU A 530 -5.88 -15.13 9.83
N PHE A 531 -6.82 -16.03 9.51
CA PHE A 531 -7.06 -16.57 8.16
C PHE A 531 -5.78 -17.15 7.51
N ASP A 532 -5.05 -17.98 8.25
CA ASP A 532 -3.81 -18.62 7.81
C ASP A 532 -4.06 -19.84 6.92
N VAL A 533 -5.25 -20.42 6.96
CA VAL A 533 -5.56 -21.67 6.23
C VAL A 533 -6.40 -21.40 5.00
N PHE A 534 -6.02 -21.99 3.86
CA PHE A 534 -6.86 -21.94 2.67
C PHE A 534 -8.13 -22.78 2.89
N ARG A 535 -9.27 -22.10 3.00
CA ARG A 535 -10.58 -22.70 3.27
C ARG A 535 -11.69 -21.88 2.65
N THR A 536 -12.84 -22.50 2.48
CA THR A 536 -14.08 -21.78 2.20
C THR A 536 -14.49 -21.03 3.46
N LEU A 537 -14.62 -19.72 3.36
CA LEU A 537 -15.20 -18.92 4.46
C LEU A 537 -16.69 -19.18 4.56
N ASP A 538 -17.18 -19.33 5.78
CA ASP A 538 -18.61 -19.22 6.03
C ASP A 538 -19.08 -17.78 5.77
N HIS A 539 -20.34 -17.62 5.38
CA HIS A 539 -20.91 -16.31 5.12
C HIS A 539 -20.87 -15.39 6.35
N ASN A 540 -20.92 -15.95 7.56
CA ASN A 540 -20.83 -15.19 8.81
C ASN A 540 -19.39 -14.77 9.16
N GLU A 541 -18.37 -15.18 8.41
CA GLU A 541 -16.98 -14.75 8.60
C GLU A 541 -16.63 -13.51 7.75
N THR A 542 -17.58 -13.03 6.95
CA THR A 542 -17.43 -11.85 6.10
C THR A 542 -18.57 -10.88 6.34
N PRO A 543 -18.31 -9.57 6.40
CA PRO A 543 -19.39 -8.60 6.53
C PRO A 543 -20.26 -8.61 5.26
N PRO A 544 -21.57 -8.39 5.37
CA PRO A 544 -22.41 -8.25 4.19
C PRO A 544 -21.99 -6.98 3.43
N ALA A 545 -21.83 -7.08 2.11
CA ALA A 545 -21.20 -6.04 1.29
C ALA A 545 -21.86 -5.91 -0.07
N MET A 546 -21.78 -4.72 -0.68
CA MET A 546 -22.44 -4.42 -1.97
C MET A 546 -22.04 -5.38 -3.10
N SER A 547 -20.82 -5.89 -3.09
CA SER A 547 -20.34 -6.88 -4.06
C SER A 547 -21.22 -8.12 -4.12
N GLN A 548 -21.87 -8.50 -3.02
CA GLN A 548 -22.72 -9.70 -2.96
C GLN A 548 -24.02 -9.52 -3.74
N VAL A 549 -24.62 -8.33 -3.71
CA VAL A 549 -25.86 -8.09 -4.46
C VAL A 549 -25.55 -7.76 -5.92
N PHE A 550 -24.49 -7.00 -6.21
CA PHE A 550 -24.10 -6.71 -7.60
C PHE A 550 -23.46 -7.90 -8.33
N GLY A 551 -22.92 -8.87 -7.61
CA GLY A 551 -22.31 -10.09 -8.16
C GLY A 551 -23.24 -11.30 -8.20
N ALA A 552 -24.48 -11.19 -7.70
CA ALA A 552 -25.46 -12.28 -7.74
C ALA A 552 -26.02 -12.46 -9.15
N GLU A 553 -26.25 -13.71 -9.57
CA GLU A 553 -26.81 -14.04 -10.89
C GLU A 553 -28.28 -13.60 -11.02
N GLN A 554 -29.03 -13.69 -9.92
CA GLN A 554 -30.43 -13.28 -9.81
C GLN A 554 -30.61 -12.29 -8.66
N VAL A 555 -31.27 -11.17 -8.93
CA VAL A 555 -31.52 -10.12 -7.95
C VAL A 555 -32.97 -9.66 -8.04
N LEU A 556 -33.65 -9.58 -6.90
CA LEU A 556 -34.97 -8.95 -6.78
C LEU A 556 -34.83 -7.51 -6.31
N VAL A 557 -35.39 -6.56 -7.04
CA VAL A 557 -35.54 -5.16 -6.61
C VAL A 557 -37.00 -4.93 -6.22
N VAL A 558 -37.20 -4.53 -4.96
CA VAL A 558 -38.51 -4.29 -4.37
C VAL A 558 -38.72 -2.78 -4.22
N LEU A 559 -39.63 -2.24 -5.04
CA LEU A 559 -39.98 -0.83 -5.06
C LEU A 559 -41.07 -0.51 -4.01
N PRO A 560 -41.05 0.68 -3.39
CA PRO A 560 -42.01 1.04 -2.34
C PRO A 560 -43.36 1.46 -2.95
N ALA A 561 -44.41 0.64 -2.86
CA ALA A 561 -45.70 0.97 -3.48
C ALA A 561 -46.35 2.22 -2.87
N ALA A 562 -46.13 2.47 -1.58
CA ALA A 562 -46.67 3.62 -0.85
C ALA A 562 -45.94 4.96 -1.11
N ALA A 563 -44.79 4.95 -1.80
CA ALA A 563 -44.05 6.18 -2.11
C ALA A 563 -44.79 7.04 -3.16
N SER A 564 -44.40 8.31 -3.29
CA SER A 564 -44.95 9.19 -4.33
C SER A 564 -44.57 8.70 -5.74
N GLU A 565 -45.38 9.04 -6.75
CA GLU A 565 -45.11 8.64 -8.15
C GLU A 565 -43.72 9.08 -8.66
N PRO A 566 -43.24 10.32 -8.42
CA PRO A 566 -41.89 10.73 -8.82
C PRO A 566 -40.79 9.89 -8.18
N ILE A 567 -40.94 9.53 -6.90
CA ILE A 567 -39.97 8.69 -6.18
C ILE A 567 -39.98 7.26 -6.74
N ARG A 568 -41.16 6.67 -6.97
CA ARG A 568 -41.26 5.31 -7.56
C ARG A 568 -40.66 5.25 -8.95
N LEU A 569 -40.92 6.25 -9.80
CA LEU A 569 -40.35 6.32 -11.15
C LEU A 569 -38.82 6.49 -11.10
N GLY A 570 -38.30 7.39 -10.26
CA GLY A 570 -36.85 7.56 -10.10
C GLY A 570 -36.14 6.29 -9.63
N TYR A 571 -36.73 5.55 -8.70
CA TYR A 571 -36.21 4.26 -8.25
C TYR A 571 -36.26 3.18 -9.34
N SER A 572 -37.34 3.13 -10.12
CA SER A 572 -37.46 2.24 -11.26
C SER A 572 -36.36 2.54 -12.30
N ASP A 573 -36.15 3.82 -12.63
CA ASP A 573 -35.10 4.25 -13.56
C ASP A 573 -33.70 3.92 -13.05
N LEU A 574 -33.45 4.10 -11.75
CA LEU A 574 -32.21 3.71 -11.10
C LEU A 574 -31.97 2.20 -11.25
N ALA A 575 -32.95 1.35 -10.93
CA ALA A 575 -32.83 -0.10 -11.08
C ALA A 575 -32.60 -0.51 -12.54
N ASN A 576 -33.35 0.08 -13.48
CA ASN A 576 -33.21 -0.19 -14.92
C ASN A 576 -31.84 0.26 -15.46
N SER A 577 -31.25 1.32 -14.90
CA SER A 577 -29.91 1.77 -15.30
C SER A 577 -28.83 0.71 -15.06
N TRP A 578 -29.04 -0.18 -14.08
CA TRP A 578 -28.12 -1.28 -13.77
C TRP A 578 -28.27 -2.51 -14.68
N GLN A 579 -29.34 -2.62 -15.48
CA GLN A 579 -29.50 -3.68 -16.47
C GLN A 579 -28.68 -3.43 -17.76
N LYS A 580 -28.35 -2.18 -18.07
CA LYS A 580 -27.63 -1.82 -19.31
C LYS A 580 -26.17 -2.26 -19.22
N GLY A 581 -25.77 -3.24 -20.04
CA GLY A 581 -24.38 -3.70 -20.16
C GLY A 581 -23.94 -4.80 -19.19
N ARG A 582 -24.88 -5.55 -18.56
CA ARG A 582 -24.56 -6.65 -17.64
C ARG A 582 -25.38 -7.91 -17.93
N SER A 583 -24.84 -9.06 -17.55
CA SER A 583 -25.45 -10.40 -17.63
C SER A 583 -26.38 -10.76 -16.46
N VAL A 584 -26.68 -9.81 -15.55
CA VAL A 584 -27.51 -10.03 -14.34
C VAL A 584 -29.00 -9.89 -14.65
N GLN A 585 -29.81 -10.88 -14.24
CA GLN A 585 -31.27 -10.80 -14.35
C GLN A 585 -31.87 -10.07 -13.13
N LEU A 586 -32.26 -8.80 -13.30
CA LEU A 586 -33.01 -8.06 -12.29
C LEU A 586 -34.51 -8.32 -12.43
N ASP A 587 -35.13 -8.85 -11.38
CA ASP A 587 -36.56 -8.94 -11.22
C ASP A 587 -37.06 -7.71 -10.44
N ILE A 588 -37.87 -6.84 -11.04
CA ILE A 588 -38.37 -5.61 -10.38
C ILE A 588 -39.85 -5.80 -10.04
N ARG A 589 -40.20 -5.61 -8.77
CA ARG A 589 -41.57 -5.75 -8.24
C ARG A 589 -41.90 -4.64 -7.27
N LEU A 590 -43.18 -4.32 -7.12
CA LEU A 590 -43.67 -3.49 -6.04
C LEU A 590 -43.74 -4.32 -4.75
N ASP A 591 -43.51 -3.69 -3.61
CA ASP A 591 -43.54 -4.36 -2.32
C ASP A 591 -44.91 -5.00 -2.04
N ASN A 592 -46.01 -4.38 -2.46
CA ASN A 592 -47.38 -4.89 -2.33
C ASN A 592 -47.71 -6.09 -3.26
N GLU A 593 -46.89 -6.41 -4.25
CA GLU A 593 -47.04 -7.58 -5.13
C GLU A 593 -46.48 -8.86 -4.50
N LEU A 594 -45.63 -8.72 -3.49
CA LEU A 594 -45.04 -9.83 -2.76
C LEU A 594 -45.92 -10.18 -1.55
N ALA A 595 -45.77 -11.39 -1.00
CA ALA A 595 -46.29 -11.73 0.32
C ALA A 595 -45.14 -11.70 1.35
N GLU A 596 -44.02 -12.31 0.98
CA GLU A 596 -42.76 -12.39 1.75
C GLU A 596 -41.57 -12.15 0.82
N LEU A 597 -40.38 -11.95 1.40
CA LEU A 597 -39.14 -11.86 0.62
C LEU A 597 -38.62 -13.27 0.30
N PRO A 598 -38.25 -13.56 -0.96
CA PRO A 598 -37.73 -14.85 -1.34
C PRO A 598 -36.32 -15.07 -0.76
N ALA A 599 -36.05 -16.28 -0.27
CA ALA A 599 -34.79 -16.65 0.38
C ALA A 599 -33.76 -17.31 -0.56
N ASP A 600 -34.03 -17.37 -1.87
CA ASP A 600 -33.23 -18.04 -2.91
C ASP A 600 -32.37 -17.08 -3.74
N ARG A 601 -32.41 -15.77 -3.44
CA ARG A 601 -31.75 -14.72 -4.25
C ARG A 601 -31.38 -13.51 -3.41
N ALA A 602 -30.52 -12.66 -3.97
CA ALA A 602 -30.22 -11.35 -3.38
C ALA A 602 -31.38 -10.37 -3.57
N VAL A 603 -31.59 -9.47 -2.60
CA VAL A 603 -32.74 -8.54 -2.59
C VAL A 603 -32.29 -7.10 -2.34
N TRP A 604 -32.77 -6.17 -3.17
CA TRP A 604 -32.74 -4.72 -2.94
C TRP A 604 -34.12 -4.24 -2.47
N LEU A 605 -34.17 -3.58 -1.32
CA LEU A 605 -35.33 -2.83 -0.84
C LEU A 605 -35.11 -1.36 -1.12
N PHE A 606 -35.99 -0.72 -1.88
CA PHE A 606 -35.90 0.70 -2.18
C PHE A 606 -36.91 1.52 -1.40
N GLY A 607 -36.48 2.70 -0.94
CA GLY A 607 -37.33 3.72 -0.31
C GLY A 607 -37.51 3.58 1.19
N TRP A 608 -37.89 4.69 1.81
CA TRP A 608 -38.21 4.78 3.24
C TRP A 608 -39.55 4.10 3.56
N GLU A 609 -40.48 4.10 2.60
CA GLU A 609 -41.84 3.55 2.69
C GLU A 609 -41.93 2.05 2.37
N ASN A 610 -40.80 1.39 2.13
CA ASN A 610 -40.80 -0.03 1.80
C ASN A 610 -41.33 -0.85 2.98
N ARG A 611 -42.41 -1.61 2.77
CA ARG A 611 -43.06 -2.38 3.84
C ARG A 611 -42.13 -3.42 4.49
N PHE A 612 -41.11 -3.88 3.77
CA PHE A 612 -40.16 -4.89 4.25
C PHE A 612 -38.95 -4.29 4.98
N ARG A 613 -38.88 -2.97 5.16
CA ARG A 613 -37.80 -2.29 5.90
C ARG A 613 -37.57 -2.85 7.31
N HIS A 614 -38.63 -3.29 7.99
CA HIS A 614 -38.52 -3.91 9.31
C HIS A 614 -37.65 -5.19 9.32
N ILE A 615 -37.50 -5.87 8.17
CA ILE A 615 -36.63 -7.03 8.01
C ILE A 615 -35.16 -6.62 8.07
N ILE A 616 -34.79 -5.45 7.51
CA ILE A 616 -33.44 -4.88 7.63
C ILE A 616 -33.11 -4.62 9.10
N LYS A 617 -34.02 -3.97 9.83
CA LYS A 617 -33.85 -3.70 11.26
C LYS A 617 -33.62 -4.99 12.06
N LYS A 618 -34.34 -6.06 11.74
CA LYS A 618 -34.13 -7.37 12.37
C LYS A 618 -32.79 -8.01 11.96
N ALA A 619 -32.44 -7.94 10.68
CA ALA A 619 -31.21 -8.52 10.15
C ALA A 619 -29.94 -7.80 10.64
N LEU A 620 -30.08 -6.60 11.17
CA LEU A 620 -28.98 -5.79 11.70
C LEU A 620 -28.97 -5.67 13.23
N SER A 621 -29.70 -6.53 13.94
CA SER A 621 -29.81 -6.48 15.42
C SER A 621 -28.47 -6.61 16.14
N ASP A 622 -27.51 -7.28 15.52
CA ASP A 622 -26.21 -7.60 16.09
C ASP A 622 -25.16 -6.54 15.74
N TYR A 623 -25.54 -5.49 15.00
CA TYR A 623 -24.68 -4.37 14.63
C TYR A 623 -25.16 -3.08 15.29
N ASP A 624 -24.27 -2.08 15.35
CA ASP A 624 -24.63 -0.74 15.81
C ASP A 624 -25.45 0.01 14.74
N PHE A 625 -26.72 -0.38 14.63
CA PHE A 625 -27.69 0.14 13.68
C PHE A 625 -29.01 0.41 14.39
N VAL A 626 -29.40 1.68 14.46
CA VAL A 626 -30.66 2.10 15.07
C VAL A 626 -31.52 2.84 14.05
N ASP A 627 -32.63 2.22 13.68
CA ASP A 627 -33.64 2.82 12.82
C ASP A 627 -34.77 3.47 13.65
N LYS A 628 -34.86 4.81 13.57
CA LYS A 628 -35.89 5.67 14.17
C LYS A 628 -36.77 6.36 13.11
N GLU A 629 -37.23 5.61 12.11
CA GLU A 629 -38.19 6.03 11.07
C GLU A 629 -37.69 7.11 10.12
N GLU A 630 -37.53 8.35 10.59
CA GLU A 630 -37.05 9.52 9.84
C GLU A 630 -35.53 9.73 10.01
N THR A 631 -34.90 8.96 10.90
CA THR A 631 -33.47 9.03 11.17
C THR A 631 -32.91 7.64 11.41
N VAL A 632 -31.73 7.39 10.85
CA VAL A 632 -30.97 6.15 11.05
C VAL A 632 -29.66 6.54 11.73
N TYR A 633 -29.29 5.80 12.76
CA TYR A 633 -27.96 5.88 13.37
C TYR A 633 -27.19 4.64 12.93
N ILE A 634 -26.00 4.88 12.39
CA ILE A 634 -25.05 3.81 12.06
C ILE A 634 -23.80 4.14 12.85
N GLU A 635 -23.43 3.25 13.76
CA GLU A 635 -22.46 3.55 14.82
C GLU A 635 -22.92 4.82 15.58
N SER A 636 -22.08 5.83 15.69
CA SER A 636 -22.43 7.13 16.27
C SER A 636 -22.92 8.17 15.25
N THR A 637 -23.04 7.82 13.97
CA THR A 637 -23.31 8.78 12.89
C THR A 637 -24.80 8.88 12.59
N GLU A 638 -25.35 10.09 12.69
CA GLU A 638 -26.75 10.40 12.41
C GLU A 638 -27.00 10.62 10.90
N MET A 639 -27.95 9.88 10.32
CA MET A 639 -28.40 10.01 8.93
C MET A 639 -29.89 10.33 8.88
N ARG A 640 -30.22 11.54 8.45
CA ARG A 640 -31.61 12.04 8.39
C ARG A 640 -32.24 11.86 7.01
N ARG A 641 -33.51 11.43 7.01
CA ARG A 641 -34.39 11.46 5.84
C ARG A 641 -34.51 12.89 5.28
N GLY A 642 -34.65 13.02 3.97
CA GLY A 642 -34.66 14.31 3.25
C GLY A 642 -33.30 15.00 3.11
N GLN A 643 -32.33 14.72 3.98
CA GLN A 643 -30.96 15.27 3.88
C GLN A 643 -29.97 14.29 3.25
N HIS A 644 -30.16 12.99 3.51
CA HIS A 644 -29.21 11.95 3.11
C HIS A 644 -29.86 10.89 2.22
N SER A 645 -29.04 10.32 1.33
CA SER A 645 -29.30 9.03 0.72
C SER A 645 -28.50 7.96 1.46
N ILE A 646 -29.18 6.91 1.91
CA ILE A 646 -28.61 5.86 2.76
C ILE A 646 -28.59 4.55 2.00
N VAL A 647 -27.47 3.83 2.08
CA VAL A 647 -27.39 2.44 1.65
C VAL A 647 -26.89 1.58 2.79
N VAL A 648 -27.58 0.48 3.06
CA VAL A 648 -27.19 -0.49 4.09
C VAL A 648 -27.31 -1.91 3.55
N MET A 649 -26.31 -2.72 3.85
CA MET A 649 -26.23 -4.13 3.53
C MET A 649 -26.45 -4.96 4.78
N ALA A 650 -27.26 -6.01 4.68
CA ALA A 650 -27.52 -6.99 5.71
C ALA A 650 -27.46 -8.40 5.11
N ARG A 651 -27.46 -9.41 5.96
CA ARG A 651 -27.65 -10.81 5.55
C ARG A 651 -29.14 -11.09 5.42
N HIS A 652 -29.56 -11.89 4.45
CA HIS A 652 -30.95 -12.30 4.36
C HIS A 652 -31.30 -13.19 5.58
N PRO A 653 -32.29 -12.83 6.41
CA PRO A 653 -32.50 -13.48 7.71
C PRO A 653 -32.87 -14.96 7.63
N SER A 654 -33.47 -15.39 6.51
CA SER A 654 -33.82 -16.81 6.30
C SER A 654 -32.70 -17.61 5.61
N ASN A 655 -31.70 -16.95 5.04
CA ASN A 655 -30.60 -17.59 4.32
C ASN A 655 -29.38 -16.64 4.21
N SER A 656 -28.40 -16.78 5.10
CA SER A 656 -27.24 -15.88 5.17
C SER A 656 -26.34 -15.91 3.93
N ALA A 657 -26.52 -16.87 3.03
CA ALA A 657 -25.81 -16.92 1.75
C ALA A 657 -26.22 -15.78 0.80
N HIS A 658 -27.43 -15.24 0.94
CA HIS A 658 -27.90 -14.12 0.13
C HIS A 658 -27.83 -12.80 0.91
N ALA A 659 -27.53 -11.73 0.17
CA ALA A 659 -27.49 -10.38 0.71
C ALA A 659 -28.86 -9.70 0.59
N LEU A 660 -29.17 -8.90 1.61
CA LEU A 660 -30.35 -8.05 1.69
C LEU A 660 -29.85 -6.60 1.78
N ALA A 661 -30.16 -5.78 0.79
CA ALA A 661 -29.73 -4.39 0.72
C ALA A 661 -30.91 -3.44 0.85
N TRP A 662 -30.68 -2.27 1.44
CA TRP A 662 -31.66 -1.20 1.55
C TRP A 662 -31.06 0.09 1.02
N LEU A 663 -31.71 0.70 0.03
CA LEU A 663 -31.38 2.03 -0.50
C LEU A 663 -32.55 2.97 -0.24
N ALA A 664 -32.33 4.03 0.52
CA ALA A 664 -33.36 5.00 0.88
C ALA A 664 -32.91 6.44 0.62
N THR A 665 -33.71 7.15 -0.18
CA THR A 665 -33.57 8.57 -0.54
C THR A 665 -34.93 9.12 -0.96
N ASP A 666 -35.25 10.35 -0.57
CA ASP A 666 -36.38 11.11 -1.13
C ASP A 666 -35.91 12.08 -2.23
N ASN A 667 -34.59 12.24 -2.40
CA ASN A 667 -34.02 13.11 -3.42
C ASN A 667 -33.95 12.39 -4.76
N VAL A 668 -34.96 12.62 -5.61
CA VAL A 668 -35.04 12.07 -6.97
C VAL A 668 -33.85 12.52 -7.84
N SER A 669 -33.36 13.75 -7.66
CA SER A 669 -32.22 14.28 -8.41
C SER A 669 -30.91 13.53 -8.13
N ALA A 670 -30.77 12.93 -6.94
CA ALA A 670 -29.60 12.14 -6.56
C ALA A 670 -29.57 10.74 -7.18
N MET A 671 -30.71 10.18 -7.58
CA MET A 671 -30.85 8.79 -8.04
C MET A 671 -29.98 8.45 -9.25
N PRO A 672 -29.87 9.28 -10.31
CA PRO A 672 -28.96 9.00 -11.43
C PRO A 672 -27.48 8.95 -11.00
N GLY A 673 -27.07 9.82 -10.08
CA GLY A 673 -25.71 9.82 -9.53
C GLY A 673 -25.43 8.60 -8.66
N LEU A 674 -26.40 8.18 -7.85
CA LEU A 674 -26.32 6.96 -7.03
C LEU A 674 -26.20 5.72 -7.93
N GLY A 675 -27.01 5.66 -8.99
CA GLY A 675 -26.95 4.58 -9.99
C GLY A 675 -25.56 4.42 -10.59
N ARG A 676 -24.87 5.52 -10.92
CA ARG A 676 -23.48 5.50 -11.40
C ARG A 676 -22.47 5.12 -10.32
N LYS A 677 -22.63 5.64 -9.10
CA LYS A 677 -21.60 5.53 -8.04
C LYS A 677 -21.63 4.20 -7.29
N LEU A 678 -22.80 3.67 -6.94
CA LEU A 678 -22.94 2.50 -6.07
C LEU A 678 -22.17 1.24 -6.54
N PRO A 679 -22.11 0.92 -7.84
CA PRO A 679 -21.31 -0.22 -8.32
C PRO A 679 -19.80 -0.12 -8.05
N HIS A 680 -19.29 1.06 -7.68
CA HIS A 680 -17.88 1.27 -7.33
C HIS A 680 -17.60 1.10 -5.83
N TYR A 681 -18.62 0.89 -5.00
CA TYR A 681 -18.53 0.75 -3.53
C TYR A 681 -18.60 -0.72 -3.05
N ASN A 682 -18.17 -1.67 -3.88
CA ASN A 682 -18.32 -3.12 -3.69
C ASN A 682 -17.97 -3.67 -2.29
N LYS A 683 -16.96 -3.12 -1.61
CA LYS A 683 -16.50 -3.63 -0.32
C LYS A 683 -17.29 -3.12 0.90
N TYR A 684 -18.14 -2.11 0.76
CA TYR A 684 -18.76 -1.44 1.91
C TYR A 684 -20.09 -2.10 2.29
N SER A 685 -20.38 -2.09 3.59
CA SER A 685 -21.64 -2.56 4.17
C SER A 685 -22.65 -1.44 4.33
N TYR A 686 -22.21 -0.19 4.48
CA TYR A 686 -23.10 0.95 4.56
C TYR A 686 -22.47 2.20 3.95
N LEU A 687 -23.32 3.10 3.43
CA LEU A 687 -22.94 4.37 2.82
C LEU A 687 -23.96 5.46 3.17
N GLY A 688 -23.47 6.69 3.35
CA GLY A 688 -24.27 7.91 3.39
C GLY A 688 -23.83 8.90 2.32
N PHE A 689 -24.79 9.50 1.63
CA PHE A 689 -24.56 10.53 0.63
C PHE A 689 -25.40 11.78 0.90
N THR A 690 -24.91 12.95 0.46
CA THR A 690 -25.65 14.22 0.48
C THR A 690 -25.66 14.90 -0.88
N GLY A 691 -26.71 15.68 -1.15
CA GLY A 691 -26.84 16.55 -2.33
C GLY A 691 -27.35 15.85 -3.59
N ASP A 692 -27.68 16.66 -4.61
CA ASP A 692 -28.23 16.20 -5.89
C ASP A 692 -27.20 15.45 -6.75
N GLU A 693 -25.93 15.83 -6.68
CA GLU A 693 -24.83 14.98 -7.15
C GLU A 693 -24.24 14.27 -5.92
N PRO A 694 -24.65 13.02 -5.65
CA PRO A 694 -24.51 12.39 -4.34
C PRO A 694 -23.04 12.30 -3.94
N THR A 695 -22.63 13.08 -2.96
CA THR A 695 -21.27 13.10 -2.41
C THR A 695 -21.23 12.20 -1.20
N ASN A 696 -20.30 11.23 -1.16
CA ASN A 696 -20.20 10.30 -0.04
C ASN A 696 -19.68 11.05 1.20
N VAL A 697 -20.49 11.05 2.27
CA VAL A 697 -20.15 11.67 3.55
C VAL A 697 -19.85 10.63 4.63
N PHE A 698 -20.22 9.37 4.40
CA PHE A 698 -20.04 8.28 5.34
C PHE A 698 -19.95 6.94 4.62
N LYS A 699 -19.11 6.04 5.12
CA LYS A 699 -18.95 4.68 4.60
C LYS A 699 -18.24 3.79 5.61
N GLY A 700 -18.53 2.50 5.59
CA GLY A 700 -17.82 1.53 6.40
C GLY A 700 -18.24 0.09 6.13
N GLN A 701 -17.73 -0.81 6.95
CA GLN A 701 -18.04 -2.24 6.93
C GLN A 701 -18.53 -2.64 8.31
N TRP A 702 -19.50 -3.53 8.36
CA TRP A 702 -19.88 -4.12 9.64
C TRP A 702 -18.73 -4.95 10.23
N PRO A 703 -18.64 -5.06 11.56
CA PRO A 703 -17.80 -6.06 12.18
C PRO A 703 -18.25 -7.48 11.78
N VAL A 704 -17.37 -8.45 11.87
CA VAL A 704 -17.75 -9.86 11.71
C VAL A 704 -18.39 -10.31 13.02
N VAL A 705 -19.65 -10.74 12.96
CA VAL A 705 -20.40 -11.25 14.12
C VAL A 705 -20.84 -12.68 13.85
N ASN A 706 -20.87 -13.52 14.88
CA ASN A 706 -21.33 -14.92 14.80
C ASN A 706 -20.51 -15.82 13.85
N SER A 707 -19.20 -15.65 13.79
CA SER A 707 -18.32 -16.57 13.04
C SER A 707 -18.43 -17.99 13.60
N PRO A 708 -18.63 -19.04 12.78
CA PRO A 708 -18.59 -20.43 13.24
C PRO A 708 -17.19 -20.89 13.68
N MET A 709 -16.20 -20.03 13.50
CA MET A 709 -14.80 -20.25 13.88
C MET A 709 -14.38 -19.45 15.11
N SER A 710 -15.27 -18.60 15.65
CA SER A 710 -15.06 -17.82 16.87
C SER A 710 -16.24 -18.05 17.81
N ILE A 711 -16.04 -18.92 18.80
CA ILE A 711 -17.12 -19.41 19.66
C ILE A 711 -16.94 -18.91 21.08
N VAL A 712 -17.95 -18.17 21.57
CA VAL A 712 -18.07 -17.84 23.00
C VAL A 712 -18.19 -19.15 23.78
N VAL A 713 -17.25 -19.36 24.71
CA VAL A 713 -17.14 -20.63 25.43
C VAL A 713 -18.24 -20.71 26.48
N SER A 714 -19.09 -21.73 26.37
CA SER A 714 -20.11 -22.00 27.37
C SER A 714 -19.49 -22.51 28.68
N GLN A 715 -20.04 -22.09 29.82
CA GLN A 715 -19.49 -22.39 31.13
C GLN A 715 -20.31 -23.49 31.82
N SER A 716 -19.67 -24.57 32.27
CA SER A 716 -20.41 -25.66 32.93
C SER A 716 -20.88 -25.34 34.34
N ASP A 717 -20.38 -24.26 34.93
CA ASP A 717 -20.75 -23.77 36.25
C ASP A 717 -21.85 -22.68 36.20
N GLU A 718 -22.52 -22.51 35.05
CA GLU A 718 -23.64 -21.58 34.82
C GLU A 718 -23.33 -20.10 35.11
N LYS A 719 -22.06 -19.72 35.24
CA LYS A 719 -21.67 -18.31 35.38
C LYS A 719 -21.78 -17.58 34.04
N GLU A 720 -22.49 -16.46 34.04
CA GLU A 720 -22.41 -15.49 32.95
C GLU A 720 -21.03 -14.82 32.97
N VAL A 721 -20.36 -14.86 31.82
CA VAL A 721 -19.03 -14.24 31.64
C VAL A 721 -19.05 -13.51 30.31
N GLU A 722 -18.73 -12.23 30.35
CA GLU A 722 -18.58 -11.42 29.14
C GLU A 722 -17.35 -11.88 28.34
N PRO A 723 -17.48 -12.16 27.03
CA PRO A 723 -16.35 -12.56 26.21
C PRO A 723 -15.37 -11.39 26.08
N THR A 724 -14.19 -11.53 26.68
CA THR A 724 -13.10 -10.56 26.55
C THR A 724 -12.13 -11.01 25.46
N VAL A 725 -11.89 -10.14 24.47
CA VAL A 725 -10.95 -10.40 23.37
C VAL A 725 -9.55 -9.93 23.78
N ALA A 726 -8.72 -10.87 24.24
CA ALA A 726 -7.30 -10.64 24.48
C ALA A 726 -6.50 -10.39 23.18
N LYS A 727 -5.37 -9.67 23.27
CA LYS A 727 -4.49 -9.36 22.12
C LYS A 727 -3.80 -10.63 21.61
N LEU A 728 -3.77 -10.81 20.29
CA LEU A 728 -2.94 -11.82 19.64
C LEU A 728 -1.48 -11.36 19.59
N ALA A 729 -0.54 -12.31 19.53
CA ALA A 729 0.87 -11.99 19.36
C ALA A 729 1.10 -11.28 18.01
N PRO A 730 1.82 -10.14 18.00
CA PRO A 730 2.09 -9.41 16.76
C PRO A 730 2.96 -10.25 15.82
N ARG A 731 2.76 -10.07 14.51
CA ARG A 731 3.55 -10.74 13.47
C ARG A 731 4.43 -9.73 12.75
N VAL A 732 5.69 -10.10 12.53
CA VAL A 732 6.62 -9.30 11.74
C VAL A 732 6.50 -9.71 10.26
N ALA A 733 6.55 -8.72 9.37
CA ALA A 733 6.55 -8.97 7.94
C ALA A 733 7.78 -9.79 7.50
N LEU A 734 7.62 -10.64 6.47
CA LEU A 734 8.71 -11.51 5.99
C LEU A 734 9.98 -10.75 5.60
N ALA A 735 9.79 -9.55 5.04
CA ALA A 735 10.83 -8.59 4.73
C ALA A 735 10.26 -7.19 4.85
N GLN A 736 11.13 -6.21 5.09
CA GLN A 736 10.81 -4.79 5.14
C GLN A 736 11.56 -4.06 4.02
N LEU A 737 10.99 -2.97 3.52
CA LEU A 737 11.73 -2.06 2.66
C LEU A 737 12.95 -1.53 3.40
N PRO A 738 14.11 -1.37 2.73
CA PRO A 738 15.22 -0.68 3.35
C PRO A 738 14.76 0.73 3.72
N PRO A 739 14.97 1.18 4.97
CA PRO A 739 14.53 2.50 5.38
C PRO A 739 15.30 3.55 4.57
N VAL A 740 14.56 4.52 4.02
CA VAL A 740 15.13 5.65 3.26
C VAL A 740 15.96 6.54 4.18
N PHE A 741 15.53 6.64 5.45
CA PHE A 741 16.16 7.43 6.49
C PHE A 741 16.91 6.53 7.48
N SER A 742 18.03 7.01 8.00
CA SER A 742 18.84 6.26 8.96
C SER A 742 18.46 6.59 10.39
N GLU A 743 17.84 5.62 11.08
CA GLU A 743 17.61 5.66 12.52
C GLU A 743 18.89 5.98 13.31
N ALA A 744 19.99 5.30 12.97
CA ALA A 744 21.27 5.47 13.65
C ALA A 744 21.85 6.89 13.49
N ARG A 745 21.68 7.54 12.33
CA ARG A 745 22.15 8.93 12.14
C ARG A 745 21.30 9.92 12.92
N MET A 746 19.98 9.78 12.85
CA MET A 746 19.07 10.65 13.60
C MET A 746 19.29 10.50 15.11
N LEU A 747 19.45 9.26 15.62
CA LEU A 747 19.77 9.02 17.02
C LEU A 747 21.12 9.66 17.39
N HIS A 748 22.14 9.52 16.54
CA HIS A 748 23.44 10.17 16.78
C HIS A 748 23.34 11.70 16.86
N ASP A 749 22.57 12.32 15.96
CA ASP A 749 22.30 13.76 16.00
C ASP A 749 21.62 14.15 17.33
N ILE A 750 20.65 13.36 17.80
CA ILE A 750 19.93 13.60 19.06
C ILE A 750 20.84 13.42 20.27
N GLU A 751 21.63 12.35 20.32
CA GLU A 751 22.57 12.07 21.41
C GLU A 751 23.56 13.22 21.59
N TYR A 752 24.07 13.79 20.49
CA TYR A 752 24.94 14.96 20.55
C TYR A 752 24.19 16.21 21.02
N LEU A 753 23.05 16.52 20.38
CA LEU A 753 22.28 17.73 20.68
C LEU A 753 21.77 17.73 22.12
N ALA A 754 21.34 16.58 22.64
CA ALA A 754 20.84 16.43 24.01
C ALA A 754 21.94 16.05 25.02
N SER A 755 23.22 16.17 24.67
CA SER A 755 24.31 15.85 25.60
C SER A 755 24.50 16.93 26.66
N ASP A 756 25.01 16.52 27.83
CA ASP A 756 25.36 17.44 28.93
C ASP A 756 26.33 18.56 28.49
N GLU A 757 27.16 18.33 27.46
CA GLU A 757 28.14 19.31 26.98
C GLU A 757 27.51 20.54 26.30
N LEU A 758 26.24 20.42 25.90
CA LEU A 758 25.44 21.50 25.33
C LEU A 758 24.54 22.18 26.37
N GLU A 759 24.61 21.77 27.65
CA GLU A 759 23.97 22.44 28.79
C GLU A 759 22.49 22.77 28.56
N GLY A 760 21.77 21.88 27.87
CA GLY A 760 20.34 22.03 27.55
C GLY A 760 20.03 23.14 26.53
N ARG A 761 21.02 23.62 25.77
CA ARG A 761 20.87 24.58 24.66
C ARG A 761 20.06 25.83 25.05
N GLY A 762 20.26 26.31 26.28
CA GLY A 762 19.59 27.49 26.80
C GLY A 762 19.95 28.76 26.04
N LEU A 763 19.02 29.71 25.97
CA LEU A 763 19.22 30.95 25.23
C LEU A 763 20.50 31.71 25.66
N GLY A 764 21.33 32.04 24.68
CA GLY A 764 22.61 32.74 24.87
C GLY A 764 23.74 31.90 25.48
N THR A 765 23.56 30.60 25.73
CA THR A 765 24.61 29.73 26.29
C THR A 765 25.64 29.33 25.23
N PRO A 766 26.89 28.99 25.63
CA PRO A 766 27.85 28.38 24.71
C PRO A 766 27.38 27.06 24.10
N GLY A 767 26.54 26.32 24.82
CA GLY A 767 25.92 25.08 24.32
C GLY A 767 24.99 25.32 23.13
N LEU A 768 24.21 26.39 23.15
CA LEU A 768 23.38 26.80 22.02
C LEU A 768 24.24 27.19 20.80
N ASP A 769 25.35 27.90 21.00
CA ASP A 769 26.28 28.24 19.91
C ASP A 769 26.91 26.99 19.27
N LYS A 770 27.36 26.03 20.09
CA LYS A 770 27.88 24.74 19.60
C LYS A 770 26.83 23.94 18.81
N ALA A 771 25.56 24.00 19.23
CA ALA A 771 24.47 23.37 18.49
C ALA A 771 24.30 24.03 17.11
N ALA A 772 24.34 25.36 17.04
CA ALA A 772 24.26 26.09 15.78
C ALA A 772 25.43 25.73 14.84
N ASP A 773 26.66 25.66 15.35
CA ASP A 773 27.85 25.25 14.58
C ASP A 773 27.74 23.81 14.05
N TYR A 774 27.23 22.90 14.89
CA TYR A 774 26.98 21.51 14.50
C TYR A 774 25.97 21.44 13.34
N ILE A 775 24.83 22.12 13.47
CA ILE A 775 23.78 22.12 12.45
C ILE A 775 24.28 22.72 11.14
N ALA A 776 25.02 23.84 11.18
CA ALA A 776 25.59 24.48 10.00
C ALA A 776 26.56 23.54 9.26
N LYS A 777 27.40 22.81 10.01
CA LYS A 777 28.28 21.77 9.45
C LYS A 777 27.48 20.65 8.80
N GLN A 778 26.42 20.16 9.44
CA GLN A 778 25.58 19.09 8.89
C GLN A 778 24.86 19.54 7.61
N PHE A 779 24.35 20.79 7.54
CA PHE A 779 23.80 21.37 6.32
C PHE A 779 24.84 21.42 5.18
N SER A 780 26.05 21.86 5.48
CA SER A 780 27.15 21.88 4.50
C SER A 780 27.51 20.47 4.01
N ASP A 781 27.68 19.51 4.92
CA ASP A 781 27.99 18.10 4.61
C ASP A 781 26.87 17.44 3.79
N ALA A 782 25.61 17.88 3.98
CA ALA A 782 24.45 17.47 3.20
C ALA A 782 24.34 18.14 1.81
N GLY A 783 25.15 19.16 1.51
CA GLY A 783 25.19 19.83 0.20
C GLY A 783 24.31 21.08 0.09
N LEU A 784 23.74 21.57 1.19
CA LEU A 784 22.93 22.79 1.20
C LEU A 784 23.83 24.02 1.03
N GLN A 785 23.34 25.05 0.36
CA GLN A 785 24.04 26.31 0.18
C GLN A 785 23.68 27.31 1.29
N PRO A 786 24.62 28.15 1.76
CA PRO A 786 24.29 29.26 2.64
C PRO A 786 23.41 30.29 1.91
N CYS A 787 22.46 30.91 2.62
CA CYS A 787 21.50 31.82 2.00
C CYS A 787 21.15 33.08 2.79
N VAL A 788 21.89 33.38 3.85
CA VAL A 788 21.67 34.57 4.68
C VAL A 788 22.01 35.84 3.90
N ASP A 789 21.17 36.86 4.02
CA ASP A 789 21.31 38.11 3.26
C ASP A 789 22.62 38.84 3.56
N GLY A 790 23.41 39.10 2.51
CA GLY A 790 24.66 39.88 2.61
C GLY A 790 25.86 39.10 3.12
N THR A 791 25.75 37.78 3.30
CA THR A 791 26.83 36.89 3.73
C THR A 791 26.83 35.57 2.96
N ASP A 792 27.99 34.93 2.80
CA ASP A 792 28.09 33.56 2.28
C ASP A 792 28.12 32.52 3.42
N ASP A 793 27.41 32.80 4.53
CA ASP A 793 27.36 31.99 5.74
C ASP A 793 25.94 31.48 6.02
N TYR A 794 25.82 30.46 6.88
CA TYR A 794 24.55 29.87 7.31
C TYR A 794 23.90 30.65 8.46
N PHE A 795 24.62 31.54 9.14
CA PHE A 795 24.14 32.18 10.37
C PHE A 795 23.42 33.52 10.14
N GLN A 796 22.12 33.57 10.41
CA GLN A 796 21.39 34.84 10.57
C GLN A 796 21.50 35.29 12.03
N THR A 797 22.38 36.26 12.30
CA THR A 797 22.74 36.69 13.66
C THR A 797 22.19 38.06 14.01
N TRP A 798 21.61 38.23 15.20
CA TRP A 798 21.20 39.53 15.75
C TRP A 798 21.28 39.55 17.28
N THR A 799 21.08 40.74 17.87
CA THR A 799 21.00 40.93 19.32
C THR A 799 19.56 41.26 19.73
N GLU A 800 19.07 40.64 20.80
CA GLU A 800 17.72 40.87 21.33
C GLU A 800 17.78 41.20 22.83
N GLU A 801 16.90 42.09 23.28
CA GLU A 801 16.67 42.33 24.71
C GLU A 801 15.79 41.23 25.29
N VAL A 802 16.22 40.58 26.37
CA VAL A 802 15.49 39.48 27.01
C VAL A 802 15.40 39.67 28.52
N ASP A 803 14.31 39.19 29.11
CA ASP A 803 14.06 39.25 30.56
C ASP A 803 14.64 38.00 31.25
N MET A 804 15.98 37.85 31.20
CA MET A 804 16.70 36.80 31.91
C MET A 804 17.30 37.32 33.22
N PRO A 805 17.36 36.50 34.29
CA PRO A 805 17.93 36.92 35.59
C PRO A 805 19.37 37.45 35.51
N ASP A 806 20.19 36.89 34.61
CA ASP A 806 21.62 37.16 34.55
C ASP A 806 22.07 37.90 33.28
N ARG A 807 21.16 38.18 32.33
CA ARG A 807 21.49 38.76 31.01
C ARG A 807 20.33 39.58 30.45
N GLU A 808 20.57 40.86 30.16
CA GLU A 808 19.55 41.75 29.56
C GLU A 808 19.58 41.74 28.02
N VAL A 809 20.71 41.38 27.40
CA VAL A 809 20.88 41.33 25.95
C VAL A 809 21.60 40.04 25.57
N VAL A 810 21.06 39.31 24.60
CA VAL A 810 21.65 38.07 24.08
C VAL A 810 21.85 38.14 22.57
N THR A 811 22.91 37.49 22.08
CA THR A 811 23.09 37.26 20.64
C THR A 811 22.37 35.97 20.25
N ILE A 812 21.51 36.02 19.25
CA ILE A 812 20.71 34.90 18.75
C ILE A 812 21.12 34.62 17.30
N LYS A 813 21.12 33.34 16.92
CA LYS A 813 21.50 32.88 15.58
C LYS A 813 20.44 31.92 15.03
N ASN A 814 19.84 32.20 13.87
CA ASN A 814 19.20 31.13 13.11
C ASN A 814 20.25 30.48 12.19
N VAL A 815 20.12 29.18 11.91
CA VAL A 815 20.95 28.48 10.92
C VAL A 815 20.11 28.17 9.70
N ILE A 816 20.50 28.71 8.53
CA ILE A 816 19.67 28.67 7.32
C ILE A 816 20.48 28.14 6.14
N GLY A 817 20.04 27.01 5.58
CA GLY A 817 20.57 26.41 4.35
C GLY A 817 19.51 26.35 3.26
N VAL A 818 19.93 26.22 2.00
CA VAL A 818 19.02 26.17 0.86
C VAL A 818 19.42 25.14 -0.19
N ILE A 819 18.42 24.55 -0.84
CA ILE A 819 18.57 23.89 -2.13
C ILE A 819 17.90 24.79 -3.19
N PRO A 820 18.67 25.42 -4.08
CA PRO A 820 18.12 26.33 -5.09
C PRO A 820 17.13 25.64 -6.04
N GLY A 821 16.02 26.31 -6.33
CA GLY A 821 15.06 25.85 -7.33
C GLY A 821 15.58 26.01 -8.76
N THR A 822 15.25 25.07 -9.64
CA THR A 822 15.64 25.10 -11.06
C THR A 822 14.69 25.89 -11.95
N ASN A 823 13.44 26.15 -11.52
CA ASN A 823 12.44 26.83 -12.33
C ASN A 823 12.59 28.36 -12.25
N PRO A 824 12.98 29.05 -13.35
CA PRO A 824 13.20 30.49 -13.34
C PRO A 824 11.93 31.30 -13.05
N GLN A 825 10.74 30.74 -13.35
CA GLN A 825 9.45 31.42 -13.09
C GLN A 825 9.14 31.52 -11.61
N TRP A 826 9.75 30.67 -10.78
CA TRP A 826 9.57 30.65 -9.32
C TRP A 826 10.77 31.24 -8.59
N ALA A 827 11.60 32.02 -9.27
CA ALA A 827 12.74 32.68 -8.66
C ALA A 827 12.33 33.53 -7.44
N GLY A 828 12.98 33.26 -6.30
CA GLY A 828 12.69 33.90 -5.02
C GLY A 828 11.42 33.41 -4.31
N GLN A 829 10.70 32.44 -4.88
CA GLN A 829 9.72 31.64 -4.12
C GLN A 829 10.42 30.52 -3.36
N SER A 830 9.86 30.13 -2.23
CA SER A 830 10.42 29.06 -1.41
C SER A 830 9.34 28.19 -0.74
N LEU A 831 9.72 26.97 -0.41
CA LEU A 831 9.09 26.15 0.63
C LEU A 831 10.04 26.15 1.84
N VAL A 832 9.53 26.50 3.02
CA VAL A 832 10.34 26.53 4.25
C VAL A 832 10.06 25.28 5.07
N ILE A 833 11.12 24.61 5.52
CA ILE A 833 11.06 23.51 6.49
C ILE A 833 11.82 23.97 7.72
N GLY A 834 11.17 23.93 8.87
CA GLY A 834 11.68 24.48 10.12
C GLY A 834 11.63 23.51 11.27
N ALA A 835 12.56 23.69 12.20
CA ALA A 835 12.53 23.16 13.56
C ALA A 835 13.35 24.11 14.44
N HIS A 836 13.02 24.25 15.73
CA HIS A 836 13.87 25.01 16.65
C HIS A 836 14.94 24.11 17.25
N TYR A 837 16.08 24.69 17.61
CA TYR A 837 17.20 23.96 18.20
C TYR A 837 17.56 24.39 19.63
N ASP A 838 16.93 25.44 20.16
CA ASP A 838 17.02 25.78 21.58
C ASP A 838 16.19 24.83 22.45
N SER A 839 16.50 24.84 23.75
CA SER A 839 15.67 24.21 24.79
C SER A 839 15.83 25.02 26.09
N HIS A 840 15.31 24.50 27.20
CA HIS A 840 15.15 25.22 28.46
C HIS A 840 16.45 25.46 29.24
N GLY A 841 17.60 24.93 28.79
CA GLY A 841 18.89 25.09 29.47
C GLY A 841 18.83 24.57 30.91
N LEU A 842 18.92 25.49 31.88
CA LEU A 842 18.82 25.21 33.31
C LEU A 842 17.41 25.48 33.90
N GLY A 843 16.38 25.56 33.05
CA GLY A 843 14.98 25.75 33.45
C GLY A 843 14.38 27.14 33.14
N TRP A 844 14.94 27.89 32.18
CA TRP A 844 14.40 29.18 31.72
C TRP A 844 13.76 29.02 30.33
N PRO A 845 12.65 29.70 29.99
CA PRO A 845 11.98 30.78 30.74
C PRO A 845 11.00 30.34 31.83
N ASP A 846 10.71 29.04 31.89
CA ASP A 846 9.75 28.43 32.82
C ASP A 846 10.05 26.94 32.97
N CYS A 847 10.11 26.41 34.19
CA CYS A 847 10.21 24.96 34.45
C CYS A 847 9.47 24.61 35.74
N LEU A 848 9.16 23.33 35.93
CA LEU A 848 8.45 22.86 37.12
C LEU A 848 9.29 23.03 38.39
N ALA A 849 8.63 23.45 39.48
CA ALA A 849 9.22 23.49 40.82
C ALA A 849 9.99 22.20 41.18
N GLY A 850 11.27 22.34 41.53
CA GLY A 850 12.20 21.24 41.83
C GLY A 850 13.11 20.83 40.66
N ASN A 851 12.94 21.42 39.48
CA ASN A 851 13.82 21.22 38.33
C ASN A 851 14.72 22.42 38.01
N GLU A 852 14.59 23.53 38.73
CA GLU A 852 15.42 24.71 38.56
C GLU A 852 16.91 24.38 38.75
N GLY A 853 17.75 24.87 37.85
CA GLY A 853 19.20 24.64 37.90
C GLY A 853 19.65 23.27 37.39
N LYS A 854 18.72 22.37 37.00
CA LYS A 854 19.04 21.10 36.33
C LYS A 854 19.08 21.29 34.83
N ILE A 855 19.93 20.52 34.15
CA ILE A 855 19.97 20.49 32.68
C ILE A 855 18.64 19.93 32.17
N HIS A 856 18.04 20.62 31.20
CA HIS A 856 16.89 20.18 30.40
C HIS A 856 17.43 19.80 29.02
N PRO A 857 17.71 18.51 28.76
CA PRO A 857 18.45 18.11 27.58
C PRO A 857 17.69 18.32 26.27
N GLY A 858 16.36 18.28 26.31
CA GLY A 858 15.53 18.58 25.13
C GLY A 858 15.73 17.56 24.00
N ALA A 859 15.76 16.26 24.32
CA ALA A 859 15.94 15.21 23.33
C ALA A 859 14.74 15.13 22.37
N ASP A 860 13.53 15.11 22.91
CA ASP A 860 12.30 15.18 22.11
C ASP A 860 11.99 16.64 21.74
N ASP A 861 12.20 17.59 22.65
CA ASP A 861 11.94 19.03 22.46
C ASP A 861 13.24 19.88 22.51
N ASN A 862 13.93 20.10 21.40
CA ASN A 862 13.58 19.65 20.05
C ASN A 862 14.77 19.13 19.23
N ALA A 863 15.67 18.37 19.87
CA ALA A 863 16.70 17.66 19.13
C ALA A 863 16.09 16.65 18.12
N SER A 864 14.92 16.09 18.42
CA SER A 864 14.17 15.19 17.55
C SER A 864 13.78 15.86 16.21
N GLY A 865 13.19 17.05 16.22
CA GLY A 865 12.80 17.79 15.01
C GLY A 865 14.01 18.20 14.18
N ILE A 866 15.09 18.65 14.83
CA ILE A 866 16.36 18.95 14.16
C ILE A 866 16.95 17.69 13.50
N SER A 867 16.91 16.53 14.15
CA SER A 867 17.42 15.29 13.56
C SER A 867 16.68 14.90 12.28
N VAL A 868 15.34 15.07 12.24
CA VAL A 868 14.52 14.83 11.03
C VAL A 868 14.86 15.84 9.94
N LEU A 869 15.03 17.13 10.29
CA LEU A 869 15.43 18.19 9.37
C LEU A 869 16.79 17.89 8.72
N LEU A 870 17.79 17.51 9.54
CA LEU A 870 19.14 17.15 9.09
C LEU A 870 19.14 15.92 8.20
N GLU A 871 18.41 14.88 8.59
CA GLU A 871 18.36 13.64 7.83
C GLU A 871 17.63 13.82 6.50
N PHE A 872 16.57 14.64 6.45
CA PHE A 872 15.92 15.02 5.21
C PHE A 872 16.86 15.85 4.32
N ALA A 873 17.64 16.78 4.89
CA ALA A 873 18.66 17.52 4.16
C ALA A 873 19.71 16.61 3.53
N ARG A 874 20.20 15.58 4.25
CA ARG A 874 21.15 14.58 3.73
C ARG A 874 20.58 13.78 2.56
N LEU A 875 19.28 13.47 2.59
CA LEU A 875 18.61 12.72 1.53
C LEU A 875 18.59 13.54 0.22
N ILE A 876 18.12 14.79 0.28
CA ILE A 876 17.81 15.56 -0.93
C ILE A 876 18.92 16.53 -1.36
N GLY A 877 19.81 16.95 -0.46
CA GLY A 877 20.77 18.04 -0.70
C GLY A 877 21.77 17.80 -1.84
N LYS A 878 22.23 16.57 -2.05
CA LYS A 878 23.21 16.22 -3.11
C LYS A 878 22.57 15.73 -4.41
N ASN A 879 21.38 15.17 -4.32
CA ASN A 879 20.81 14.33 -5.38
C ASN A 879 19.54 14.90 -5.99
N CYS A 880 18.93 15.92 -5.37
CA CYS A 880 17.70 16.53 -5.85
C CYS A 880 17.95 17.91 -6.47
N GLN A 881 17.22 18.21 -7.54
CA GLN A 881 17.16 19.54 -8.15
C GLN A 881 15.69 19.99 -8.20
N PRO A 882 15.14 20.49 -7.08
CA PRO A 882 13.72 20.82 -7.00
C PRO A 882 13.40 21.99 -7.93
N GLU A 883 12.17 22.04 -8.44
CA GLU A 883 11.74 23.18 -9.28
C GLU A 883 11.62 24.46 -8.45
N ARG A 884 11.07 24.35 -7.23
CA ARG A 884 11.01 25.43 -6.25
C ARG A 884 12.16 25.32 -5.25
N THR A 885 12.68 26.47 -4.83
CA THR A 885 13.68 26.53 -3.78
C THR A 885 13.15 25.92 -2.47
N ILE A 886 13.94 25.08 -1.81
CA ILE A 886 13.64 24.55 -0.48
C ILE A 886 14.60 25.19 0.52
N VAL A 887 14.05 25.88 1.52
CA VAL A 887 14.80 26.53 2.61
C VAL A 887 14.70 25.65 3.85
N PHE A 888 15.84 25.31 4.42
CA PHE A 888 15.99 24.60 5.68
C PHE A 888 16.38 25.61 6.75
N ALA A 889 15.55 25.76 7.78
CA ALA A 889 15.77 26.73 8.84
C ALA A 889 15.77 26.03 10.21
N ALA A 890 16.90 26.06 10.91
CA ALA A 890 16.95 25.77 12.33
C ALA A 890 16.79 27.08 13.10
N PHE A 891 15.62 27.29 13.70
CA PHE A 891 15.30 28.50 14.44
C PHE A 891 15.82 28.44 15.87
N SER A 892 16.18 29.60 16.41
CA SER A 892 16.57 29.73 17.82
C SER A 892 15.55 30.55 18.57
N ALA A 893 15.50 30.37 19.89
CA ALA A 893 14.69 31.15 20.82
C ALA A 893 13.18 30.98 20.57
N GLU A 894 12.75 29.77 20.23
CA GLU A 894 11.33 29.39 20.20
C GLU A 894 10.73 29.51 21.60
N GLU A 895 11.43 28.92 22.58
CA GLU A 895 11.04 28.84 23.98
C GLU A 895 10.88 30.24 24.60
N ALA A 896 11.66 31.18 24.09
CA ALA A 896 11.67 32.59 24.48
C ALA A 896 10.63 33.46 23.74
N GLY A 897 9.66 32.83 23.06
CA GLY A 897 8.60 33.52 22.33
C GLY A 897 8.84 33.65 20.83
N LYS A 898 9.37 32.60 20.18
CA LYS A 898 9.53 32.49 18.71
C LYS A 898 10.40 33.58 18.10
N LEU A 899 11.41 34.06 18.83
CA LEU A 899 12.20 35.22 18.40
C LEU A 899 12.93 34.94 17.08
N GLY A 900 13.39 33.71 16.86
CA GLY A 900 14.06 33.30 15.63
C GLY A 900 13.16 33.32 14.39
N SER A 901 12.01 32.65 14.42
CA SER A 901 11.09 32.67 13.28
C SER A 901 10.52 34.07 13.03
N LEU A 902 10.20 34.85 14.07
CA LEU A 902 9.80 36.25 13.93
C LEU A 902 10.88 37.11 13.26
N HIS A 903 12.15 36.89 13.60
CA HIS A 903 13.25 37.59 12.97
C HIS A 903 13.37 37.22 11.48
N TYR A 904 13.23 35.94 11.13
CA TYR A 904 13.22 35.48 9.74
C TYR A 904 12.12 36.19 8.93
N ILE A 905 10.89 36.21 9.43
CA ILE A 905 9.74 36.88 8.78
C ILE A 905 10.03 38.37 8.51
N ARG A 906 10.66 39.05 9.48
CA ARG A 906 10.91 40.50 9.40
C ARG A 906 12.09 40.87 8.50
N GLN A 907 13.13 40.03 8.44
CA GLN A 907 14.43 40.42 7.87
C GLN A 907 14.81 39.68 6.59
N ALA A 908 14.28 38.49 6.30
CA ALA A 908 14.68 37.71 5.13
C ALA A 908 14.28 38.39 3.81
N LYS A 909 15.26 38.68 2.95
CA LYS A 909 15.10 39.36 1.65
C LYS A 909 15.28 38.40 0.47
N LYS A 910 16.21 37.45 0.54
CA LYS A 910 16.43 36.45 -0.52
C LYS A 910 15.23 35.52 -0.71
N TYR A 911 14.63 35.08 0.39
CA TYR A 911 13.44 34.21 0.42
C TYR A 911 12.41 34.74 1.44
N PRO A 912 11.71 35.84 1.11
CA PRO A 912 10.80 36.49 2.05
C PRO A 912 9.52 35.67 2.28
N ALA A 913 8.91 35.84 3.46
CA ALA A 913 7.65 35.20 3.83
C ALA A 913 6.53 35.43 2.79
N SER A 914 6.45 36.63 2.21
CA SER A 914 5.45 36.99 1.19
C SER A 914 5.56 36.20 -0.13
N LYS A 915 6.68 35.48 -0.36
CA LYS A 915 6.88 34.58 -1.49
C LYS A 915 7.08 33.12 -1.04
N THR A 916 6.82 32.82 0.22
CA THR A 916 6.87 31.47 0.75
C THR A 916 5.55 30.78 0.44
N MET A 917 5.62 29.62 -0.22
CA MET A 917 4.45 28.83 -0.61
C MET A 917 3.78 28.20 0.60
N ALA A 918 4.60 27.64 1.49
CA ALA A 918 4.18 27.04 2.74
C ALA A 918 5.37 26.97 3.72
N MET A 919 5.07 26.77 5.00
CA MET A 919 6.04 26.38 6.00
C MET A 919 5.61 25.07 6.69
N ILE A 920 6.56 24.16 6.87
CA ILE A 920 6.36 22.91 7.61
C ILE A 920 7.25 22.96 8.84
N ASN A 921 6.66 23.01 10.03
CA ASN A 921 7.35 22.96 11.31
C ASN A 921 7.42 21.52 11.84
N ILE A 922 8.58 21.13 12.37
CA ILE A 922 8.83 19.80 12.94
C ILE A 922 9.24 20.00 14.40
N ASP A 923 8.39 19.53 15.31
CA ASP A 923 8.61 19.77 16.74
C ASP A 923 7.98 18.65 17.57
N THR A 924 8.76 18.12 18.52
CA THR A 924 8.38 17.03 19.42
C THR A 924 7.90 15.80 18.65
N VAL A 925 8.79 15.23 17.85
CA VAL A 925 8.50 14.11 16.93
C VAL A 925 9.19 12.79 17.31
N GLY A 926 9.84 12.75 18.47
CA GLY A 926 10.69 11.66 18.94
C GLY A 926 9.97 10.55 19.70
N GLN A 927 8.67 10.65 19.99
CA GLN A 927 7.94 9.64 20.79
C GLN A 927 6.60 9.22 20.17
N LEU A 928 6.61 8.90 18.87
CA LEU A 928 5.40 8.53 18.10
C LEU A 928 4.84 7.13 18.45
N GLY A 929 5.68 6.10 18.52
CA GLY A 929 5.26 4.73 18.76
C GLY A 929 4.30 4.20 17.69
N GLU A 930 3.14 3.72 18.15
CA GLU A 930 2.02 3.25 17.30
C GLU A 930 0.94 4.32 17.10
N ASP A 931 1.13 5.52 17.65
CA ASP A 931 0.16 6.61 17.52
C ASP A 931 0.17 7.21 16.11
N ALA A 932 -0.91 7.92 15.77
CA ALA A 932 -1.00 8.67 14.53
C ALA A 932 -0.20 9.97 14.63
N LEU A 933 0.56 10.30 13.57
CA LEU A 933 1.26 11.57 13.48
C LEU A 933 0.24 12.71 13.44
N THR A 934 0.30 13.61 14.41
CA THR A 934 -0.64 14.72 14.50
C THR A 934 -0.10 15.90 13.70
N ILE A 935 -0.95 16.47 12.85
CA ILE A 935 -0.59 17.64 12.02
C ILE A 935 -1.58 18.77 12.32
N PHE A 936 -1.06 19.85 12.92
CA PHE A 936 -1.80 21.08 13.20
C PHE A 936 -1.73 22.07 12.03
N GLY A 937 -2.53 23.14 12.09
CA GLY A 937 -2.53 24.20 11.07
C GLY A 937 -3.14 23.78 9.73
N THR A 938 -3.77 22.61 9.64
CA THR A 938 -4.35 22.09 8.38
C THR A 938 -5.46 22.96 7.81
N HIS A 939 -6.04 23.84 8.63
CA HIS A 939 -7.03 24.84 8.22
C HIS A 939 -6.42 26.03 7.45
N SER A 940 -5.09 26.13 7.33
CA SER A 940 -4.40 27.29 6.72
C SER A 940 -4.45 27.31 5.19
N ALA A 941 -4.73 26.16 4.56
CA ALA A 941 -5.03 26.06 3.13
C ALA A 941 -5.96 24.87 2.82
N ARG A 942 -6.76 24.99 1.75
CA ARG A 942 -7.76 23.97 1.36
C ARG A 942 -7.13 22.63 0.99
N GLU A 943 -5.93 22.65 0.43
CA GLU A 943 -5.28 21.48 -0.15
C GLU A 943 -4.64 20.56 0.89
N TRP A 944 -4.34 21.03 2.10
CA TRP A 944 -3.68 20.24 3.14
C TRP A 944 -4.36 18.90 3.40
N VAL A 945 -5.69 18.88 3.45
CA VAL A 945 -6.47 17.66 3.69
C VAL A 945 -6.14 16.58 2.66
N HIS A 946 -5.99 16.95 1.39
CA HIS A 946 -5.70 16.03 0.30
C HIS A 946 -4.23 15.63 0.27
N ILE A 947 -3.32 16.58 0.50
CA ILE A 947 -1.87 16.34 0.54
C ILE A 947 -1.53 15.35 1.65
N LEU A 948 -2.07 15.56 2.85
CA LEU A 948 -1.80 14.72 4.01
C LEU A 948 -2.45 13.34 3.89
N ARG A 949 -3.69 13.26 3.35
CA ARG A 949 -4.31 11.95 3.05
C ARG A 949 -3.51 11.15 2.03
N GLY A 950 -3.00 11.81 0.98
CA GLY A 950 -2.13 11.18 -0.01
C GLY A 950 -0.83 10.69 0.63
N SER A 951 -0.19 11.53 1.44
CA SER A 951 1.08 11.22 2.11
C SER A 951 0.94 10.06 3.11
N GLY A 952 -0.10 10.06 3.94
CA GLY A 952 -0.37 8.95 4.87
C GLY A 952 -0.71 7.64 4.14
N TYR A 953 -1.41 7.71 3.00
CA TYR A 953 -1.68 6.53 2.18
C TYR A 953 -0.41 5.95 1.54
N VAL A 954 0.46 6.80 1.01
CA VAL A 954 1.72 6.40 0.37
C VAL A 954 2.70 5.81 1.38
N THR A 955 2.85 6.46 2.52
CA THR A 955 3.80 6.06 3.58
C THR A 955 3.27 4.93 4.46
N GLY A 956 1.95 4.72 4.51
CA GLY A 956 1.31 3.83 5.49
C GLY A 956 1.27 4.38 6.91
N VAL A 957 1.72 5.61 7.13
CA VAL A 957 1.71 6.27 8.45
C VAL A 957 0.32 6.86 8.71
N PRO A 958 -0.36 6.48 9.80
CA PRO A 958 -1.62 7.12 10.20
C PRO A 958 -1.39 8.60 10.50
N ILE A 959 -2.22 9.48 9.94
CA ILE A 959 -2.14 10.93 10.16
C ILE A 959 -3.44 11.44 10.78
N LYS A 960 -3.32 12.11 11.94
CA LYS A 960 -4.41 12.81 12.62
C LYS A 960 -4.32 14.29 12.25
N GLN A 961 -5.32 14.79 11.53
CA GLN A 961 -5.37 16.21 11.12
C GLN A 961 -6.12 17.01 12.17
N SER A 962 -5.54 18.12 12.62
CA SER A 962 -6.20 19.05 13.53
C SER A 962 -6.35 20.43 12.89
N THR A 963 -7.54 21.02 13.01
CA THR A 963 -7.79 22.41 12.64
C THR A 963 -7.42 23.38 13.74
N LEU A 964 -7.09 22.90 14.94
CA LEU A 964 -6.66 23.75 16.05
C LEU A 964 -5.29 24.38 15.75
N ASP A 965 -5.16 25.65 16.10
CA ASP A 965 -3.90 26.36 16.18
C ASP A 965 -3.39 26.23 17.63
N THR A 966 -2.26 25.56 17.83
CA THR A 966 -1.67 25.38 19.16
C THR A 966 -1.09 26.70 19.68
N GLY A 967 -0.79 27.66 18.79
CA GLY A 967 -0.31 29.01 19.09
C GLY A 967 1.12 29.10 19.62
N ASN A 968 1.81 27.97 19.78
CA ASN A 968 3.06 27.91 20.52
C ASN A 968 4.30 27.81 19.62
N GLY A 969 4.33 26.97 18.58
CA GLY A 969 5.51 26.72 17.75
C GLY A 969 5.81 27.75 16.65
N ASP A 970 6.97 27.61 15.99
CA ASP A 970 7.48 28.52 14.97
C ASP A 970 6.56 28.74 13.76
N GLU A 971 5.70 27.76 13.42
CA GLU A 971 4.71 27.88 12.36
C GLU A 971 3.76 29.06 12.58
N LYS A 972 3.52 29.44 13.84
CA LYS A 972 2.64 30.55 14.20
C LYS A 972 3.10 31.87 13.61
N SER A 973 4.41 32.11 13.61
CA SER A 973 5.02 33.31 13.00
C SER A 973 4.71 33.41 11.50
N PHE A 974 4.64 32.26 10.81
CA PHE A 974 4.32 32.18 9.39
C PHE A 974 2.82 32.30 9.13
N LEU A 975 1.97 31.66 9.94
CA LEU A 975 0.52 31.81 9.88
C LEU A 975 0.11 33.28 10.04
N ASP A 976 0.69 33.98 11.01
CA ASP A 976 0.43 35.42 11.26
C ASP A 976 0.92 36.30 10.10
N ALA A 977 1.95 35.86 9.37
CA ALA A 977 2.43 36.51 8.15
C ALA A 977 1.59 36.16 6.90
N GLY A 978 0.54 35.35 7.04
CA GLY A 978 -0.34 34.92 5.94
C GLY A 978 0.20 33.76 5.10
N VAL A 979 1.26 33.08 5.57
CA VAL A 979 1.85 31.91 4.90
C VAL A 979 1.15 30.64 5.40
N PRO A 980 0.55 29.82 4.52
CA PRO A 980 -0.01 28.53 4.91
C PRO A 980 1.04 27.66 5.59
N SER A 981 0.78 27.22 6.81
CA SER A 981 1.77 26.49 7.60
C SER A 981 1.14 25.32 8.36
N VAL A 982 1.92 24.27 8.58
CA VAL A 982 1.54 23.07 9.34
C VAL A 982 2.64 22.69 10.31
N HIS A 983 2.25 22.06 11.42
CA HIS A 983 3.16 21.60 12.48
C HIS A 983 2.99 20.10 12.68
N PHE A 984 4.10 19.36 12.55
CA PHE A 984 4.18 17.91 12.74
C PHE A 984 4.53 17.62 14.20
N PHE A 985 3.71 16.81 14.86
CA PHE A 985 3.78 16.57 16.30
C PHE A 985 3.44 15.11 16.64
N SER A 986 4.22 14.49 17.53
CA SER A 986 4.04 13.09 17.94
C SER A 986 3.32 12.89 19.29
N GLY A 987 3.00 13.97 20.00
CA GLY A 987 2.38 13.92 21.32
C GLY A 987 3.32 14.42 22.42
N ALA A 988 2.78 15.07 23.47
CA ALA A 988 3.56 15.41 24.66
C ALA A 988 3.51 14.25 25.65
N ARG A 989 4.67 13.85 26.19
CA ARG A 989 4.80 12.76 27.17
C ARG A 989 5.13 13.30 28.56
N ASP A 990 5.25 12.40 29.54
CA ASP A 990 5.50 12.73 30.95
C ASP A 990 6.83 13.48 31.19
N ASN A 991 7.78 13.40 30.25
CA ASN A 991 9.08 14.07 30.25
C ASN A 991 9.10 15.45 29.57
N TYR A 992 7.98 15.94 29.01
CA TYR A 992 7.95 17.21 28.28
C TYR A 992 8.42 18.40 29.14
N HIS A 993 9.40 19.16 28.64
CA HIS A 993 10.10 20.24 29.35
C HIS A 993 10.72 19.80 30.70
N ARG A 994 11.28 18.59 30.79
CA ARG A 994 11.91 18.08 32.03
C ARG A 994 13.36 17.64 31.83
N PRO A 995 14.15 17.55 32.91
CA PRO A 995 15.49 16.95 32.88
C PRO A 995 15.52 15.48 32.41
N THR A 996 14.38 14.80 32.43
CA THR A 996 14.21 13.43 31.94
C THR A 996 13.92 13.35 30.44
N ASP A 997 13.91 14.47 29.71
CA ASP A 997 13.83 14.46 28.25
C ASP A 997 15.18 14.11 27.62
N THR A 998 15.51 12.82 27.67
CA THR A 998 16.83 12.25 27.32
C THR A 998 16.75 11.32 26.10
N ALA A 999 17.88 11.16 25.41
CA ALA A 999 17.97 10.43 24.13
C ALA A 999 17.53 8.95 24.22
N ASP A 1000 17.63 8.31 25.39
CA ASP A 1000 17.20 6.91 25.60
C ASP A 1000 15.68 6.72 25.55
N ARG A 1001 14.90 7.80 25.58
CA ARG A 1001 13.43 7.77 25.45
C ARG A 1001 12.94 7.89 24.00
N ILE A 1002 13.84 8.10 23.05
CA ILE A 1002 13.48 8.36 21.66
C ILE A 1002 13.08 7.07 20.94
N ASP A 1003 11.93 7.13 20.27
CA ASP A 1003 11.47 6.16 19.29
C ASP A 1003 12.05 6.48 17.91
N THR A 1004 13.16 5.82 17.57
CA THR A 1004 13.83 6.01 16.28
C THR A 1004 13.00 5.53 15.09
N ALA A 1005 12.16 4.52 15.27
CA ALA A 1005 11.26 4.05 14.21
C ALA A 1005 10.16 5.09 13.94
N GLY A 1006 9.66 5.75 14.98
CA GLY A 1006 8.77 6.91 14.89
C GLY A 1006 9.35 8.07 14.09
N LEU A 1007 10.63 8.40 14.31
CA LEU A 1007 11.34 9.43 13.53
C LEU A 1007 11.37 9.11 12.03
N VAL A 1008 11.59 7.84 11.65
CA VAL A 1008 11.56 7.40 10.25
C VAL A 1008 10.16 7.57 9.65
N LYS A 1009 9.10 7.24 10.40
CA LYS A 1009 7.71 7.46 9.98
C LYS A 1009 7.47 8.95 9.70
N THR A 1010 7.88 9.83 10.61
CA THR A 1010 7.75 11.30 10.47
C THR A 1010 8.52 11.83 9.25
N ALA A 1011 9.78 11.41 9.08
CA ALA A 1011 10.61 11.80 7.95
C ALA A 1011 10.02 11.34 6.60
N ALA A 1012 9.41 10.16 6.55
CA ALA A 1012 8.72 9.65 5.36
C ALA A 1012 7.51 10.52 4.99
N VAL A 1013 6.68 10.91 5.97
CA VAL A 1013 5.57 11.85 5.72
C VAL A 1013 6.10 13.20 5.24
N LEU A 1014 7.13 13.74 5.89
CA LEU A 1014 7.75 15.01 5.52
C LEU A 1014 8.22 15.00 4.06
N LYS A 1015 8.93 13.95 3.63
CA LYS A 1015 9.41 13.80 2.26
C LYS A 1015 8.27 13.87 1.24
N GLU A 1016 7.20 13.10 1.43
CA GLU A 1016 6.08 13.09 0.47
C GLU A 1016 5.38 14.44 0.38
N VAL A 1017 5.21 15.14 1.50
CA VAL A 1017 4.63 16.48 1.54
C VAL A 1017 5.54 17.50 0.84
N VAL A 1018 6.84 17.49 1.14
CA VAL A 1018 7.81 18.42 0.58
C VAL A 1018 7.98 18.23 -0.92
N GLU A 1019 8.15 16.99 -1.39
CA GLU A 1019 8.30 16.70 -2.82
C GLU A 1019 7.05 17.13 -3.60
N TYR A 1020 5.86 16.86 -3.08
CA TYR A 1020 4.62 17.32 -3.69
C TYR A 1020 4.55 18.84 -3.78
N LEU A 1021 4.84 19.54 -2.68
CA LEU A 1021 4.78 20.99 -2.63
C LEU A 1021 5.85 21.64 -3.50
N ALA A 1022 7.09 21.18 -3.47
CA ALA A 1022 8.21 21.74 -4.25
C ALA A 1022 7.98 21.61 -5.77
N ALA A 1023 7.23 20.60 -6.20
CA ALA A 1023 6.86 20.34 -7.58
C ALA A 1023 5.59 21.06 -8.05
N ARG A 1024 4.69 21.38 -7.13
CA ARG A 1024 3.34 21.84 -7.46
C ARG A 1024 3.38 23.21 -8.13
N PRO A 1025 2.77 23.39 -9.32
CA PRO A 1025 2.73 24.69 -10.00
C PRO A 1025 1.81 25.71 -9.33
N GLU A 1026 0.65 25.26 -8.87
CA GLU A 1026 -0.36 26.14 -8.27
C GLU A 1026 -0.01 26.47 -6.82
N PRO A 1027 -0.07 27.74 -6.39
CA PRO A 1027 0.04 28.07 -4.97
C PRO A 1027 -1.07 27.40 -4.16
N LEU A 1028 -0.86 27.23 -2.86
CA LEU A 1028 -1.91 26.76 -1.97
C LEU A 1028 -3.00 27.83 -1.84
N THR A 1029 -4.25 27.39 -1.77
CA THR A 1029 -5.39 28.28 -1.57
C THR A 1029 -5.49 28.62 -0.09
N SER A 1030 -4.82 29.71 0.31
CA SER A 1030 -4.83 30.19 1.69
C SER A 1030 -6.25 30.49 2.16
N THR A 1031 -6.58 30.01 3.34
CA THR A 1031 -7.86 30.20 4.04
C THR A 1031 -7.71 31.13 5.25
N LEU A 1032 -6.51 31.69 5.44
CA LEU A 1032 -6.20 32.68 6.47
C LEU A 1032 -6.89 34.01 6.13
N THR A 1033 -7.77 34.50 7.01
CA THR A 1033 -8.50 35.75 6.79
C THR A 1033 -7.64 36.97 7.16
N GLY A 1034 -7.35 37.82 6.17
CA GLY A 1034 -6.93 39.22 6.38
C GLY A 1034 -5.45 39.46 6.70
N ALA A 1035 -4.56 39.21 5.74
CA ALA A 1035 -3.16 39.67 5.78
C ALA A 1035 -2.79 40.55 4.56
N LYS A 1036 -3.72 41.42 4.13
CA LYS A 1036 -3.40 42.53 3.23
C LYS A 1036 -3.68 43.83 3.98
N ASP A 1037 -2.60 44.59 4.17
CA ASP A 1037 -2.52 45.96 4.69
C ASP A 1037 -2.54 46.13 6.22
N SER A 1038 -1.37 46.02 6.86
CA SER A 1038 -0.85 47.03 7.82
C SER A 1038 0.56 46.69 8.35
N PRO A 1039 1.56 47.58 8.20
CA PRO A 1039 2.74 47.60 9.04
C PRO A 1039 2.48 48.55 10.23
N ALA A 1040 2.04 48.03 11.37
CA ALA A 1040 1.92 48.84 12.58
C ALA A 1040 1.95 47.99 13.87
N GLU A 1041 3.01 48.20 14.65
CA GLU A 1041 3.09 48.11 16.11
C GLU A 1041 2.24 47.02 16.81
N GLN A 1042 2.87 45.87 17.03
CA GLN A 1042 2.48 45.01 18.15
C GLN A 1042 2.80 45.75 19.46
N LYS A 1043 1.76 46.27 20.13
CA LYS A 1043 1.87 46.63 21.55
C LYS A 1043 2.42 45.43 22.31
N LYS A 1044 3.49 45.64 23.10
CA LYS A 1044 3.97 44.71 24.13
C LYS A 1044 2.76 44.18 24.91
N SER A 1045 2.28 42.98 24.60
CA SER A 1045 1.36 42.29 25.47
C SER A 1045 2.21 41.78 26.62
N LEU A 1046 1.90 42.25 27.83
CA LEU A 1046 2.47 41.70 29.05
C LEU A 1046 2.08 40.22 29.07
N HIS A 1047 3.06 39.34 28.80
CA HIS A 1047 2.92 37.91 29.05
C HIS A 1047 2.68 37.73 30.56
N THR A 1048 1.42 37.59 30.97
CA THR A 1048 1.10 37.06 32.29
C THR A 1048 1.49 35.58 32.28
N LYS A 1049 2.63 35.25 32.91
CA LYS A 1049 3.09 33.88 33.14
C LYS A 1049 2.00 33.08 33.85
N ARG A 1050 1.81 31.83 33.43
CA ARG A 1050 0.90 30.89 34.10
C ARG A 1050 1.49 30.59 35.48
N GLN A 1051 0.80 30.95 36.55
CA GLN A 1051 1.35 30.87 37.92
C GLN A 1051 1.15 29.49 38.59
N VAL A 1052 0.34 28.62 37.98
CA VAL A 1052 -0.05 27.35 38.58
C VAL A 1052 0.01 26.18 37.60
N VAL A 1053 0.26 24.99 38.15
CA VAL A 1053 0.24 23.71 37.44
C VAL A 1053 -0.88 22.84 38.01
N LEU A 1054 -1.74 22.36 37.10
CA LEU A 1054 -2.74 21.34 37.42
C LEU A 1054 -2.22 19.93 37.14
N GLY A 1055 -1.36 19.76 36.13
CA GLY A 1055 -0.83 18.45 35.75
C GLY A 1055 -1.59 17.70 34.67
N THR A 1056 -2.51 18.36 33.96
CA THR A 1056 -3.28 17.78 32.86
C THR A 1056 -2.56 17.95 31.53
N VAL A 1057 -2.52 16.90 30.71
CA VAL A 1057 -2.10 16.95 29.29
C VAL A 1057 -3.36 16.98 28.43
N PRO A 1058 -3.68 18.11 27.75
CA PRO A 1058 -4.83 18.17 26.87
C PRO A 1058 -4.67 17.28 25.63
N ASP A 1059 -5.74 16.62 25.20
CA ASP A 1059 -5.85 16.05 23.85
C ASP A 1059 -6.17 17.18 22.86
N PHE A 1060 -5.12 17.67 22.22
CA PHE A 1060 -5.17 18.77 21.26
C PHE A 1060 -5.90 18.42 19.95
N ALA A 1061 -6.45 17.22 19.81
CA ALA A 1061 -7.24 16.83 18.65
C ALA A 1061 -8.66 16.39 19.02
N TYR A 1062 -9.08 16.64 20.26
CA TYR A 1062 -10.49 16.61 20.63
C TYR A 1062 -11.22 17.84 20.08
N THR A 1063 -12.33 17.62 19.35
CA THR A 1063 -13.14 18.69 18.75
C THR A 1063 -14.51 18.86 19.41
N GLY A 1064 -14.78 18.15 20.51
CA GLY A 1064 -16.01 18.31 21.28
C GLY A 1064 -15.97 19.51 22.23
N LYS A 1065 -17.07 19.78 22.94
CA LYS A 1065 -17.10 20.83 23.97
C LYS A 1065 -16.32 20.40 25.20
N GLY A 1066 -15.47 21.28 25.73
CA GLY A 1066 -14.58 20.99 26.85
C GLY A 1066 -13.17 20.61 26.39
N VAL A 1067 -12.34 20.22 27.36
CA VAL A 1067 -10.95 19.80 27.09
C VAL A 1067 -10.81 18.34 27.49
N ARG A 1068 -10.70 17.45 26.50
CA ARG A 1068 -10.33 16.05 26.74
C ARG A 1068 -8.88 15.96 27.18
N LEU A 1069 -8.57 15.06 28.10
CA LEU A 1069 -7.22 14.79 28.57
C LEU A 1069 -6.62 13.63 27.77
N ASP A 1070 -5.45 13.85 27.19
CA ASP A 1070 -4.59 12.82 26.59
C ASP A 1070 -3.73 12.12 27.65
N GLY A 1071 -3.70 12.69 28.86
CA GLY A 1071 -2.98 12.12 29.99
C GLY A 1071 -2.96 13.06 31.19
N VAL A 1072 -2.39 12.56 32.28
CA VAL A 1072 -2.12 13.31 33.51
C VAL A 1072 -0.69 13.06 33.94
N MET A 1073 -0.01 14.12 34.38
CA MET A 1073 1.38 14.07 34.77
C MET A 1073 1.52 13.44 36.17
N PRO A 1074 2.45 12.48 36.38
CA PRO A 1074 2.73 11.93 37.70
C PRO A 1074 3.11 13.02 38.71
N ASP A 1075 2.78 12.79 40.00
CA ASP A 1075 3.07 13.69 41.12
C ASP A 1075 2.48 15.12 40.95
N THR A 1076 1.30 15.21 40.34
CA THR A 1076 0.58 16.48 40.15
C THR A 1076 -0.83 16.47 40.76
N PRO A 1077 -1.42 17.66 40.99
CA PRO A 1077 -2.79 17.77 41.51
C PRO A 1077 -3.85 17.04 40.68
N ALA A 1078 -3.63 16.84 39.37
CA ALA A 1078 -4.54 16.09 38.50
C ALA A 1078 -4.59 14.60 38.84
N VAL A 1079 -3.44 13.98 39.09
CA VAL A 1079 -3.36 12.55 39.48
C VAL A 1079 -3.91 12.36 40.89
N GLU A 1080 -3.57 13.25 41.82
CA GLU A 1080 -4.11 13.22 43.19
C GLU A 1080 -5.64 13.39 43.21
N ALA A 1081 -6.20 14.15 42.27
CA ALA A 1081 -7.63 14.32 42.08
C ALA A 1081 -8.32 13.14 41.39
N GLY A 1082 -7.56 12.16 40.87
CA GLY A 1082 -8.10 11.00 40.16
C GLY A 1082 -8.54 11.27 38.72
N LEU A 1083 -8.06 12.35 38.10
CA LEU A 1083 -8.22 12.58 36.66
C LEU A 1083 -7.37 11.57 35.87
N GLN A 1084 -7.85 11.19 34.68
CA GLN A 1084 -7.28 10.13 33.85
C GLN A 1084 -7.32 10.52 32.38
N GLU A 1085 -6.55 9.79 31.56
CA GLU A 1085 -6.69 9.84 30.10
C GLU A 1085 -8.14 9.56 29.69
N GLY A 1086 -8.65 10.32 28.72
CA GLY A 1086 -10.02 10.21 28.20
C GLY A 1086 -11.05 11.10 28.89
N ASP A 1087 -10.75 11.65 30.07
CA ASP A 1087 -11.65 12.58 30.77
C ASP A 1087 -11.85 13.88 29.98
N VAL A 1088 -13.08 14.39 29.90
CA VAL A 1088 -13.38 15.69 29.26
C VAL A 1088 -13.72 16.74 30.31
N VAL A 1089 -12.80 17.65 30.59
CA VAL A 1089 -13.03 18.76 31.53
C VAL A 1089 -14.00 19.76 30.92
N THR A 1090 -15.15 19.94 31.58
CA THR A 1090 -16.24 20.82 31.14
C THR A 1090 -16.36 22.07 32.02
N ARG A 1091 -15.81 22.07 33.23
CA ARG A 1091 -15.85 23.22 34.14
C ARG A 1091 -14.69 23.23 35.13
N ILE A 1092 -14.15 24.41 35.44
CA ILE A 1092 -13.23 24.63 36.56
C ILE A 1092 -13.76 25.81 37.41
N GLY A 1093 -14.05 25.54 38.68
CA GLY A 1093 -14.76 26.45 39.56
C GLY A 1093 -16.13 26.83 38.97
N ASP A 1094 -16.37 28.12 38.80
CA ASP A 1094 -17.58 28.64 38.16
C ASP A 1094 -17.43 28.84 36.64
N THR A 1095 -16.26 28.57 36.07
CA THR A 1095 -15.98 28.84 34.64
C THR A 1095 -16.22 27.60 33.80
N VAL A 1096 -17.15 27.70 32.84
CA VAL A 1096 -17.38 26.68 31.81
C VAL A 1096 -16.17 26.62 30.90
N ILE A 1097 -15.66 25.42 30.68
CA ILE A 1097 -14.57 25.16 29.75
C ILE A 1097 -15.20 24.71 28.44
N GLU A 1098 -15.18 25.58 27.43
CA GLU A 1098 -15.70 25.26 26.09
C GLU A 1098 -14.60 24.72 25.18
N ASP A 1099 -13.37 25.20 25.34
CA ASP A 1099 -12.21 24.90 24.52
C ASP A 1099 -10.88 25.08 25.29
N LEU A 1100 -9.77 24.78 24.61
CA LEU A 1100 -8.42 24.85 25.15
C LEU A 1100 -7.99 26.29 25.51
N GLN A 1101 -8.52 27.29 24.79
CA GLN A 1101 -8.22 28.71 25.05
C GLN A 1101 -8.82 29.14 26.39
N THR A 1102 -10.06 28.75 26.65
CA THR A 1102 -10.79 29.02 27.90
C THR A 1102 -10.15 28.28 29.07
N PHE A 1103 -9.76 27.02 28.87
CA PHE A 1103 -9.01 26.22 29.84
C PHE A 1103 -7.67 26.86 30.22
N SER A 1104 -6.89 27.32 29.23
CA SER A 1104 -5.62 28.01 29.44
C SER A 1104 -5.80 29.34 30.18
N ALA A 1105 -6.83 30.12 29.83
CA ALA A 1105 -7.13 31.39 30.48
C ALA A 1105 -7.49 31.21 31.97
N VAL A 1106 -8.31 30.22 32.31
CA VAL A 1106 -8.66 29.90 33.71
C VAL A 1106 -7.42 29.53 34.50
N LEU A 1107 -6.56 28.67 33.94
CA LEU A 1107 -5.33 28.25 34.63
C LEU A 1107 -4.30 29.39 34.76
N LYS A 1108 -4.33 30.41 33.91
CA LYS A 1108 -3.51 31.63 34.09
C LYS A 1108 -4.04 32.57 35.18
N ALA A 1109 -5.33 32.50 35.50
CA ALA A 1109 -5.96 33.36 36.51
C ALA A 1109 -5.87 32.80 37.94
N LEU A 1110 -5.51 31.52 38.09
CA LEU A 1110 -5.43 30.84 39.39
C LEU A 1110 -4.10 31.11 40.11
N GLN A 1111 -4.14 31.11 41.45
CA GLN A 1111 -2.97 31.29 42.32
C GLN A 1111 -2.57 29.99 43.00
N ALA A 1112 -1.27 29.79 43.26
CA ALA A 1112 -0.76 28.59 43.92
C ALA A 1112 -1.41 28.38 45.30
N GLY A 1113 -1.81 27.15 45.60
CA GLY A 1113 -2.54 26.78 46.81
C GLY A 1113 -4.05 27.06 46.75
N SER A 1114 -4.58 27.51 45.61
CA SER A 1114 -6.03 27.67 45.44
C SER A 1114 -6.71 26.31 45.31
N GLU A 1115 -7.73 26.09 46.13
CA GLU A 1115 -8.63 24.95 45.99
C GLU A 1115 -9.58 25.20 44.79
N ILE A 1116 -9.59 24.28 43.84
CA ILE A 1116 -10.47 24.34 42.67
C ILE A 1116 -11.32 23.08 42.55
N THR A 1117 -12.56 23.27 42.11
CA THR A 1117 -13.45 22.16 41.75
C THR A 1117 -13.42 21.96 40.23
N ILE A 1118 -13.15 20.75 39.78
CA ILE A 1118 -13.06 20.38 38.36
C ILE A 1118 -14.24 19.45 38.07
N VAL A 1119 -15.07 19.83 37.11
CA VAL A 1119 -16.14 18.97 36.58
C VAL A 1119 -15.69 18.42 35.23
N PHE A 1120 -15.83 17.11 35.06
CA PHE A 1120 -15.39 16.40 33.86
C PHE A 1120 -16.33 15.24 33.51
N MET A 1121 -16.32 14.83 32.25
CA MET A 1121 -17.07 13.69 31.74
C MET A 1121 -16.15 12.48 31.61
N ARG A 1122 -16.56 11.34 32.16
CA ARG A 1122 -15.95 10.02 31.95
C ARG A 1122 -17.04 9.04 31.54
N ASP A 1123 -16.88 8.36 30.41
CA ASP A 1123 -17.88 7.40 29.89
C ASP A 1123 -19.31 7.96 29.83
N ASN A 1124 -19.45 9.23 29.41
CA ASN A 1124 -20.72 9.99 29.39
C ASN A 1124 -21.38 10.25 30.77
N VAL A 1125 -20.65 10.07 31.87
CA VAL A 1125 -21.08 10.42 33.23
C VAL A 1125 -20.33 11.67 33.70
N GLU A 1126 -21.07 12.65 34.23
CA GLU A 1126 -20.49 13.86 34.83
C GLU A 1126 -19.96 13.55 36.23
N LEU A 1127 -18.68 13.85 36.46
CA LEU A 1127 -17.97 13.67 37.72
C LEU A 1127 -17.37 15.01 38.16
N SER A 1128 -17.13 15.15 39.47
CA SER A 1128 -16.57 16.36 40.06
C SER A 1128 -15.53 16.01 41.10
N VAL A 1129 -14.37 16.67 41.05
CA VAL A 1129 -13.25 16.48 41.99
C VAL A 1129 -12.73 17.82 42.48
N THR A 1130 -12.21 17.86 43.69
CA THR A 1130 -11.62 19.06 44.29
C THR A 1130 -10.12 18.83 44.49
N THR A 1131 -9.30 19.78 44.06
CA THR A 1131 -7.84 19.69 44.17
C THR A 1131 -7.20 21.04 44.39
N ASN A 1132 -5.99 21.06 44.94
CA ASN A 1132 -5.23 22.29 45.15
C ASN A 1132 -4.23 22.45 44.02
N VAL A 1133 -4.34 23.53 43.23
CA VAL A 1133 -3.34 23.81 42.19
C VAL A 1133 -2.02 24.20 42.85
N VAL A 1134 -0.92 23.64 42.38
CA VAL A 1134 0.43 23.94 42.91
C VAL A 1134 1.06 25.09 42.13
N ALA A 1135 2.02 25.78 42.74
CA ALA A 1135 2.83 26.77 42.04
C ALA A 1135 3.49 26.10 40.83
N ARG A 1136 3.51 26.82 39.71
CA ARG A 1136 4.27 26.39 38.53
C ARG A 1136 5.76 26.38 38.82
#